data_AF-A0A285Q012-F1
#
_entry.id   AF-A0A285Q012-F1
#
_cell.length_a   1.000
_cell.length_b   1.000
_cell.length_c   1.000
_cell.angle_alpha   90.00
_cell.angle_beta   90.00
_cell.angle_gamma   90.00
#
_symmetry.space_group_name_H-M   'P 1'
#
loop_
_entity.id
_entity.type
_entity.pdbx_description
1 polymer ?
#
loop_
_entity_poly.entity_id
_entity_poly.type
_entity_poly.pdbx_seq_one_letter_code
_entity_poly.pdbx_strand_id
1 'polypeptide(L)'
;MLLTTKFLRPASDPRAVRRERLSSLLAPGHPKRMNLVIAPAGFGKTTLVSQWCARTTGPIAWLSLDEHDDEPQRFWQYIAGAFEHAGLTGLEDCHRSLAGNTDDHLNSAITALINALASDGGPWVLVLDDFQFVANEKIQRQFGYFVDYLPADVTVTLASRTEPPLPLARWRVRRWVQEIHPALLAFSEDECREFFHSTMGLAISEQEVQAICRRTEGWVAAMQLSALSGINSGLARDPSATASDVPLNALSIDERHISDYVLSEVLDKQPEAIVAFLLDTACCPRLCASMCNTIRNADDSQEKLQTLLSQNLFLIPLDNHNEWFRYHDLFRDALLQRIRHADPERAHLLWHRTVEWLLDHGQVQEAIAQIVQKEDWPWLAEVLATHGNNLIHGGYHLPVLNWLESLPPEQIEESAQLQMLRVWSRFFANRFDHLEPLLANVEDLLDRRVADSAPDAEGALGLQSEVSLIRSYLARSRSDDKSASDLTRQVLADIDHTRIPLKSVTYYGLGLDDYGRGDLTGAEEALKSAVHYGQVERKPSTVLSSGGLLAWIQYNRGDMDLALDTCTEVRRWVDQHYSDPSQPRLISCWLNAALTEIHRERNQLQDAAAHLAPLLEHVDQGTEPGQHVIIQHVRGHLAFSDGHFQKAIDALEDAEQLGRKRREHIVFEPPASAAFKARCFLATGQIAQARQSLESLDSQAVTNPLNREQNSISYARLLVAEGQPEKALEILKTLESETEQNEHNRHLVETLLVCAEALALQGRSDECRERLERAVSVAAEAGFMRLFVEESPRLQALLLESPALKGEGTWQRSLRLMLQSQKNPNTASQKEKKPTPVSQDQNQGLAEPLSQRELEVLELINAGGANKDIAVRMGVAPATVKAHIRNLYGKLGVGRRTEALARARELGLLTQ
;
A
#
# COMPACT_ATOMS: atom_id res chain seq x y z
N MET A 1 -46.55 -9.40 37.90
CA MET A 1 -47.13 -8.27 37.14
C MET A 1 -46.01 -7.67 36.32
N LEU A 2 -46.14 -7.61 34.99
CA LEU A 2 -45.09 -7.13 34.09
C LEU A 2 -45.27 -5.64 33.81
N LEU A 3 -44.16 -4.93 33.67
CA LEU A 3 -44.15 -3.50 33.37
C LEU A 3 -44.40 -3.28 31.87
N THR A 4 -45.60 -2.83 31.52
CA THR A 4 -46.04 -2.70 30.11
C THR A 4 -45.23 -1.69 29.31
N THR A 5 -44.62 -0.70 29.96
CA THR A 5 -43.76 0.30 29.29
C THR A 5 -42.51 -0.32 28.69
N LYS A 6 -42.03 -1.48 29.18
CA LYS A 6 -40.90 -2.21 28.58
C LYS A 6 -41.22 -2.81 27.22
N PHE A 7 -42.50 -2.98 26.91
CA PHE A 7 -42.97 -3.48 25.60
C PHE A 7 -43.18 -2.36 24.57
N LEU A 8 -43.09 -1.11 25.00
CA LEU A 8 -43.31 0.03 24.13
C LEU A 8 -42.03 0.36 23.37
N ARG A 9 -42.09 0.21 22.05
CA ARG A 9 -41.06 0.72 21.14
C ARG A 9 -40.90 2.24 21.34
N PRO A 10 -39.67 2.76 21.50
CA PRO A 10 -39.42 4.19 21.52
C PRO A 10 -39.93 4.86 20.24
N ALA A 11 -40.59 6.01 20.37
CA ALA A 11 -41.09 6.75 19.20
C ALA A 11 -39.92 7.18 18.31
N SER A 12 -39.99 6.86 17.01
CA SER A 12 -39.01 7.33 16.04
C SER A 12 -39.20 8.84 15.82
N ASP A 13 -38.17 9.67 16.03
CA ASP A 13 -38.20 11.08 15.62
C ASP A 13 -38.24 11.14 14.08
N PRO A 14 -39.28 11.75 13.46
CA PRO A 14 -39.37 11.86 12.01
C PRO A 14 -38.23 12.68 11.38
N ARG A 15 -37.56 13.52 12.17
CA ARG A 15 -36.42 14.34 11.75
C ARG A 15 -35.09 13.59 11.85
N ALA A 16 -35.03 12.44 12.51
CA ALA A 16 -33.81 11.65 12.60
C ALA A 16 -33.37 11.18 11.21
N VAL A 17 -32.06 11.26 10.95
CA VAL A 17 -31.43 10.85 9.69
C VAL A 17 -31.86 9.44 9.29
N ARG A 18 -32.20 9.27 8.00
CA ARG A 18 -32.69 7.99 7.47
C ARG A 18 -31.53 7.11 7.01
N ARG A 19 -31.32 6.00 7.72
CA ARG A 19 -30.19 5.09 7.45
C ARG A 19 -30.60 3.91 6.58
N GLU A 20 -30.93 4.16 5.32
CA GLU A 20 -31.42 3.13 4.36
C GLU A 20 -30.43 1.97 4.18
N ARG A 21 -29.12 2.29 4.13
CA ARG A 21 -28.04 1.31 4.04
C ARG A 21 -28.10 0.28 5.16
N LEU A 22 -28.30 0.74 6.41
CA LEU A 22 -28.35 -0.14 7.58
C LEU A 22 -29.71 -0.82 7.75
N SER A 23 -30.79 -0.12 7.41
CA SER A 23 -32.15 -0.69 7.43
C SER A 23 -32.26 -1.89 6.47
N SER A 24 -31.59 -1.83 5.32
CA SER A 24 -31.52 -2.93 4.36
C SER A 24 -30.77 -4.16 4.91
N LEU A 25 -29.76 -3.96 5.77
CA LEU A 25 -29.05 -5.05 6.43
C LEU A 25 -29.93 -5.73 7.50
N LEU A 26 -30.79 -4.98 8.18
CA LEU A 26 -31.70 -5.51 9.21
C LEU A 26 -32.88 -6.27 8.62
N ALA A 27 -33.28 -6.00 7.37
CA ALA A 27 -34.41 -6.65 6.70
C ALA A 27 -34.36 -8.19 6.77
N PRO A 28 -35.45 -8.90 7.10
CA PRO A 28 -35.45 -10.36 7.20
C PRO A 28 -35.00 -11.03 5.88
N GLY A 29 -34.36 -12.20 5.96
CA GLY A 29 -33.94 -12.93 4.75
C GLY A 29 -33.42 -14.33 5.08
N HIS A 30 -33.50 -15.27 4.14
CA HIS A 30 -33.03 -16.64 4.40
C HIS A 30 -31.55 -16.80 4.03
N PRO A 31 -30.67 -17.41 4.86
CA PRO A 31 -30.93 -18.16 6.10
C PRO A 31 -30.75 -17.33 7.40
N LYS A 32 -30.86 -16.00 7.35
CA LYS A 32 -30.66 -15.11 8.50
C LYS A 32 -31.79 -15.31 9.54
N ARG A 33 -31.41 -15.35 10.81
CA ARG A 33 -32.32 -15.48 11.97
C ARG A 33 -32.08 -14.41 13.04
N MET A 34 -30.92 -13.78 13.03
CA MET A 34 -30.51 -12.83 14.04
C MET A 34 -29.85 -11.59 13.42
N ASN A 35 -30.26 -10.41 13.85
CA ASN A 35 -29.54 -9.16 13.68
C ASN A 35 -28.86 -8.82 15.00
N LEU A 36 -27.58 -8.48 14.96
CA LEU A 36 -26.79 -8.14 16.12
C LEU A 36 -26.21 -6.73 15.93
N VAL A 37 -26.78 -5.76 16.63
CA VAL A 37 -26.40 -4.33 16.57
C VAL A 37 -25.54 -4.02 17.79
N ILE A 38 -24.23 -4.01 17.61
CA ILE A 38 -23.25 -3.82 18.68
C ILE A 38 -22.55 -2.48 18.49
N ALA A 39 -22.66 -1.61 19.49
CA ALA A 39 -21.86 -0.39 19.58
C ALA A 39 -21.91 0.23 20.97
N PRO A 40 -20.94 1.09 21.32
CA PRO A 40 -20.98 1.89 22.55
C PRO A 40 -22.23 2.75 22.69
N ALA A 41 -22.37 3.41 23.84
CA ALA A 41 -23.38 4.43 24.02
C ALA A 41 -23.22 5.55 22.97
N GLY A 42 -24.33 6.14 22.53
CA GLY A 42 -24.30 7.30 21.63
C GLY A 42 -24.12 7.02 20.14
N PHE A 43 -24.09 5.77 19.68
CA PHE A 43 -24.04 5.41 18.24
C PHE A 43 -25.43 5.23 17.58
N GLY A 44 -26.52 5.49 18.30
CA GLY A 44 -27.88 5.46 17.73
C GLY A 44 -28.46 4.06 17.48
N LYS A 45 -28.03 3.02 18.22
CA LYS A 45 -28.53 1.63 18.08
C LYS A 45 -30.06 1.55 18.17
N THR A 46 -30.63 2.00 19.28
CA THR A 46 -32.08 2.00 19.53
C THR A 46 -32.84 2.80 18.47
N THR A 47 -32.29 3.95 18.04
CA THR A 47 -32.87 4.77 16.97
C THR A 47 -32.93 4.02 15.64
N LEU A 48 -31.83 3.37 15.24
CA LEU A 48 -31.79 2.56 14.01
C LEU A 48 -32.81 1.42 14.06
N VAL A 49 -32.85 0.67 15.15
CA VAL A 49 -33.76 -0.48 15.28
C VAL A 49 -35.23 0.00 15.30
N SER A 50 -35.54 1.08 16.02
CA SER A 50 -36.89 1.67 16.03
C SER A 50 -37.33 2.17 14.64
N GLN A 51 -36.44 2.86 13.91
CA GLN A 51 -36.70 3.31 12.53
C GLN A 51 -36.97 2.15 11.58
N TRP A 52 -36.17 1.07 11.66
CA TRP A 52 -36.37 -0.13 10.85
C TRP A 52 -37.70 -0.83 11.19
N CYS A 53 -38.01 -0.96 12.48
CA CYS A 53 -39.28 -1.51 12.95
C CYS A 53 -40.49 -0.68 12.47
N ALA A 54 -40.36 0.64 12.34
CA ALA A 54 -41.45 1.49 11.85
C ALA A 54 -41.84 1.21 10.38
N ARG A 55 -40.95 0.56 9.63
CA ARG A 55 -41.13 0.24 8.20
C ARG A 55 -41.42 -1.24 7.96
N THR A 56 -41.31 -2.07 8.99
CA THR A 56 -41.55 -3.49 8.92
C THR A 56 -43.05 -3.75 9.07
N THR A 57 -43.62 -4.56 8.17
CA THR A 57 -45.06 -4.83 8.11
C THR A 57 -45.51 -6.02 8.96
N GLY A 58 -44.58 -6.82 9.48
CA GLY A 58 -44.85 -7.96 10.37
C GLY A 58 -45.06 -7.57 11.84
N PRO A 59 -45.56 -8.49 12.68
CA PRO A 59 -45.76 -8.24 14.11
C PRO A 59 -44.41 -8.15 14.85
N ILE A 60 -44.28 -7.14 15.72
CA ILE A 60 -43.03 -6.79 16.40
C ILE A 60 -43.22 -6.90 17.91
N ALA A 61 -42.55 -7.88 18.52
CA ALA A 61 -42.40 -7.98 19.97
C ALA A 61 -41.17 -7.17 20.39
N TRP A 62 -41.37 -6.04 21.07
CA TRP A 62 -40.28 -5.22 21.60
C TRP A 62 -40.10 -5.47 23.09
N LEU A 63 -38.85 -5.57 23.54
CA LEU A 63 -38.50 -5.63 24.96
C LEU A 63 -37.24 -4.81 25.24
N SER A 64 -37.37 -3.79 26.08
CA SER A 64 -36.22 -3.06 26.65
C SER A 64 -35.81 -3.68 27.99
N LEU A 65 -34.55 -4.10 28.08
CA LEU A 65 -33.99 -4.80 29.24
C LEU A 65 -33.32 -3.84 30.23
N ASP A 66 -33.34 -4.20 31.51
CA ASP A 66 -32.56 -3.54 32.58
C ASP A 66 -31.88 -4.57 33.50
N GLU A 67 -31.07 -4.09 34.44
CA GLU A 67 -30.29 -4.91 35.38
C GLU A 67 -31.12 -5.94 36.17
N HIS A 68 -32.43 -5.70 36.35
CA HIS A 68 -33.29 -6.59 37.13
C HIS A 68 -33.84 -7.75 36.29
N ASP A 69 -33.61 -7.76 34.97
CA ASP A 69 -34.10 -8.79 34.06
C ASP A 69 -33.08 -9.93 33.86
N ASP A 70 -31.93 -9.90 34.55
CA ASP A 70 -30.91 -10.96 34.57
C ASP A 70 -31.29 -12.18 35.44
N GLU A 71 -32.59 -12.49 35.51
CA GLU A 71 -33.17 -13.60 36.25
C GLU A 71 -34.00 -14.48 35.29
N PRO A 72 -33.74 -15.79 35.18
CA PRO A 72 -34.31 -16.63 34.12
C PRO A 72 -35.85 -16.61 34.03
N GLN A 73 -36.55 -16.71 35.16
CA GLN A 73 -38.01 -16.78 35.15
C GLN A 73 -38.60 -15.45 34.66
N ARG A 74 -38.13 -14.34 35.22
CA ARG A 74 -38.55 -12.99 34.86
C ARG A 74 -38.21 -12.66 33.41
N PHE A 75 -37.02 -13.03 32.94
CA PHE A 75 -36.61 -12.83 31.55
C PHE A 75 -37.59 -13.48 30.57
N TRP A 76 -37.91 -14.76 30.77
CA TRP A 76 -38.85 -15.47 29.90
C TRP A 76 -40.31 -15.01 30.05
N GLN A 77 -40.72 -14.55 31.24
CA GLN A 77 -42.01 -13.89 31.42
C GLN A 77 -42.10 -12.59 30.60
N TYR A 78 -41.04 -11.79 30.56
CA TYR A 78 -41.01 -10.58 29.72
C TYR A 78 -40.96 -10.90 28.23
N ILE A 79 -40.24 -11.95 27.80
CA ILE A 79 -40.27 -12.38 26.39
C ILE A 79 -41.68 -12.83 25.98
N ALA A 80 -42.30 -13.73 26.76
CA ALA A 80 -43.65 -14.19 26.48
C ALA A 80 -44.66 -13.03 26.48
N GLY A 81 -44.54 -12.13 27.46
CA GLY A 81 -45.36 -10.92 27.56
C GLY A 81 -45.17 -9.95 26.38
N ALA A 82 -43.96 -9.83 25.82
CA ALA A 82 -43.71 -8.99 24.64
C ALA A 82 -44.40 -9.53 23.39
N PHE A 83 -44.39 -10.85 23.18
CA PHE A 83 -45.13 -11.50 22.09
C PHE A 83 -46.64 -11.38 22.27
N GLU A 84 -47.14 -11.61 23.49
CA GLU A 84 -48.56 -11.47 23.83
C GLU A 84 -49.04 -10.03 23.61
N HIS A 85 -48.27 -9.03 24.06
CA HIS A 85 -48.57 -7.61 23.86
C HIS A 85 -48.63 -7.23 22.37
N ALA A 86 -47.80 -7.86 21.55
CA ALA A 86 -47.77 -7.67 20.11
C ALA A 86 -48.84 -8.48 19.34
N GLY A 87 -49.65 -9.28 20.04
CA GLY A 87 -50.84 -9.96 19.51
C GLY A 87 -50.70 -11.46 19.29
N LEU A 88 -49.64 -12.12 19.77
CA LEU A 88 -49.51 -13.58 19.70
C LEU A 88 -50.52 -14.24 20.65
N THR A 89 -51.26 -15.22 20.13
CA THR A 89 -52.25 -15.98 20.91
C THR A 89 -51.75 -17.42 21.18
N GLY A 90 -52.40 -18.14 22.11
CA GLY A 90 -52.05 -19.54 22.41
C GLY A 90 -50.86 -19.74 23.36
N LEU A 91 -50.57 -18.76 24.23
CA LEU A 91 -49.46 -18.82 25.21
C LEU A 91 -49.86 -19.40 26.58
N GLU A 92 -51.05 -20.02 26.72
CA GLU A 92 -51.54 -20.50 28.02
C GLU A 92 -50.66 -21.60 28.62
N ASP A 93 -50.16 -22.52 27.79
CA ASP A 93 -49.24 -23.58 28.21
C ASP A 93 -47.84 -23.04 28.54
N CYS A 94 -47.42 -21.97 27.88
CA CYS A 94 -46.18 -21.25 28.20
C CYS A 94 -46.29 -20.61 29.59
N HIS A 95 -47.36 -19.83 29.84
CA HIS A 95 -47.61 -19.19 31.13
C HIS A 95 -47.78 -20.19 32.29
N ARG A 96 -48.49 -21.30 32.05
CA ARG A 96 -48.63 -22.38 33.06
C ARG A 96 -47.27 -22.96 33.44
N SER A 97 -46.37 -23.12 32.47
CA SER A 97 -45.02 -23.62 32.69
C SER A 97 -44.12 -22.58 33.37
N LEU A 98 -44.25 -21.29 33.02
CA LEU A 98 -43.51 -20.18 33.66
C LEU A 98 -43.90 -19.94 35.12
N ALA A 99 -45.05 -20.45 35.57
CA ALA A 99 -45.46 -20.42 36.97
C ALA A 99 -44.67 -21.41 37.85
N GLY A 100 -43.95 -22.37 37.25
CA GLY A 100 -43.04 -23.27 37.95
C GLY A 100 -41.62 -22.69 38.10
N ASN A 101 -40.94 -23.00 39.21
CA ASN A 101 -39.59 -22.48 39.54
C ASN A 101 -38.44 -23.47 39.25
N THR A 102 -38.64 -24.48 38.39
CA THR A 102 -37.57 -25.43 38.03
C THR A 102 -37.06 -25.19 36.60
N ASP A 103 -35.83 -25.60 36.32
CA ASP A 103 -35.22 -25.47 34.99
C ASP A 103 -36.02 -26.26 33.91
N ASP A 104 -36.63 -27.39 34.28
CA ASP A 104 -37.48 -28.19 33.39
C ASP A 104 -38.78 -27.45 33.02
N HIS A 105 -39.36 -26.71 33.97
CA HIS A 105 -40.52 -25.87 33.73
C HIS A 105 -40.20 -24.71 32.78
N LEU A 106 -39.02 -24.09 32.90
CA LEU A 106 -38.58 -23.04 31.98
C LEU A 106 -38.33 -23.58 30.57
N ASN A 107 -37.66 -24.73 30.42
CA ASN A 107 -37.47 -25.35 29.10
C ASN A 107 -38.80 -25.72 28.44
N SER A 108 -39.76 -26.20 29.24
CA SER A 108 -41.12 -26.50 28.77
C SER A 108 -41.84 -25.22 28.32
N ALA A 109 -41.67 -24.11 29.05
CA ALA A 109 -42.21 -22.82 28.66
C ALA A 109 -41.63 -22.29 27.34
N ILE A 110 -40.30 -22.37 27.17
CA ILE A 110 -39.62 -21.97 25.92
C ILE A 110 -40.12 -22.83 24.75
N THR A 111 -40.26 -24.14 24.97
CA THR A 111 -40.79 -25.07 23.95
C THR A 111 -42.23 -24.72 23.58
N ALA A 112 -43.08 -24.41 24.57
CA ALA A 112 -44.46 -23.97 24.33
C ALA A 112 -44.52 -22.66 23.53
N LEU A 113 -43.64 -21.69 23.82
CA LEU A 113 -43.53 -20.45 23.05
C LEU A 113 -43.10 -20.71 21.60
N ILE A 114 -42.10 -21.57 21.37
CA ILE A 114 -41.67 -21.96 20.02
C ILE A 114 -42.81 -22.61 19.25
N ASN A 115 -43.57 -23.51 19.90
CA ASN A 115 -44.71 -24.17 19.27
C ASN A 115 -45.85 -23.19 18.95
N ALA A 116 -46.10 -22.20 19.80
CA ALA A 116 -47.08 -21.14 19.52
C ALA A 116 -46.65 -20.30 18.30
N LEU A 117 -45.39 -19.89 18.23
CA LEU A 117 -44.83 -19.17 17.08
C LEU A 117 -44.89 -20.01 15.78
N ALA A 118 -44.59 -21.31 15.87
CA ALA A 118 -44.66 -22.21 14.74
C ALA A 118 -46.10 -22.45 14.25
N SER A 119 -47.07 -22.48 15.17
CA SER A 119 -48.48 -22.68 14.86
C SER A 119 -49.13 -21.44 14.25
N ASP A 120 -48.71 -20.25 14.70
CA ASP A 120 -49.13 -18.97 14.12
C ASP A 120 -48.60 -18.78 12.68
N GLY A 121 -47.34 -19.16 12.44
CA GLY A 121 -46.72 -19.11 11.11
C GLY A 121 -46.46 -17.70 10.57
N GLY A 122 -46.61 -16.67 11.39
CA GLY A 122 -46.36 -15.28 11.02
C GLY A 122 -44.87 -14.89 11.00
N PRO A 123 -44.50 -13.83 10.24
CA PRO A 123 -43.12 -13.33 10.15
C PRO A 123 -42.77 -12.42 11.34
N TRP A 124 -42.60 -13.02 12.52
CA TRP A 124 -42.37 -12.29 13.77
C TRP A 124 -40.99 -11.66 13.86
N VAL A 125 -40.93 -10.46 14.44
CA VAL A 125 -39.67 -9.82 14.85
C VAL A 125 -39.64 -9.66 16.36
N LEU A 126 -38.64 -10.25 17.02
CA LEU A 126 -38.34 -10.01 18.42
C LEU A 126 -37.20 -9.00 18.52
N VAL A 127 -37.41 -7.86 19.17
CA VAL A 127 -36.37 -6.89 19.47
C VAL A 127 -36.04 -6.95 20.96
N LEU A 128 -34.78 -7.20 21.28
CA LEU A 128 -34.24 -7.05 22.63
C LEU A 128 -33.26 -5.87 22.64
N ASP A 129 -33.68 -4.77 23.28
CA ASP A 129 -32.86 -3.58 23.45
C ASP A 129 -32.13 -3.63 24.79
N ASP A 130 -30.90 -3.13 24.81
CA ASP A 130 -29.99 -3.16 25.96
C ASP A 130 -29.64 -4.56 26.51
N PHE A 131 -29.37 -5.52 25.62
CA PHE A 131 -29.06 -6.92 25.99
C PHE A 131 -27.79 -7.06 26.86
N GLN A 132 -26.94 -6.05 26.97
CA GLN A 132 -25.77 -6.06 27.85
C GLN A 132 -26.10 -6.34 29.34
N PHE A 133 -27.35 -6.11 29.77
CA PHE A 133 -27.78 -6.40 31.13
C PHE A 133 -27.97 -7.89 31.43
N VAL A 134 -27.95 -8.76 30.40
CA VAL A 134 -28.17 -10.21 30.54
C VAL A 134 -26.82 -10.94 30.61
N ALA A 135 -26.31 -11.14 31.81
CA ALA A 135 -25.04 -11.82 32.08
C ALA A 135 -25.20 -13.27 32.55
N ASN A 136 -26.41 -13.69 32.93
CA ASN A 136 -26.69 -15.00 33.49
C ASN A 136 -26.50 -16.13 32.47
N GLU A 137 -25.58 -17.05 32.76
CA GLU A 137 -25.26 -18.19 31.87
C GLU A 137 -26.47 -19.07 31.56
N LYS A 138 -27.42 -19.22 32.49
CA LYS A 138 -28.62 -20.02 32.26
C LYS A 138 -29.49 -19.39 31.18
N ILE A 139 -29.68 -18.07 31.24
CA ILE A 139 -30.43 -17.32 30.23
C ILE A 139 -29.76 -17.47 28.86
N GLN A 140 -28.44 -17.35 28.79
CA GLN A 140 -27.69 -17.48 27.53
C GLN A 140 -27.83 -18.87 26.90
N ARG A 141 -27.76 -19.94 27.70
CA ARG A 141 -27.98 -21.32 27.23
C ARG A 141 -29.41 -21.53 26.73
N GLN A 142 -30.38 -21.08 27.50
CA GLN A 142 -31.81 -21.16 27.15
C GLN A 142 -32.15 -20.34 25.91
N PHE A 143 -31.58 -19.15 25.78
CA PHE A 143 -31.73 -18.29 24.60
C PHE A 143 -31.07 -18.90 23.37
N GLY A 144 -29.92 -19.56 23.56
CA GLY A 144 -29.28 -20.35 22.51
C GLY A 144 -30.18 -21.48 21.99
N TYR A 145 -30.84 -22.21 22.90
CA TYR A 145 -31.85 -23.22 22.55
C TYR A 145 -33.02 -22.58 21.79
N PHE A 146 -33.56 -21.47 22.29
CA PHE A 146 -34.66 -20.75 21.64
C PHE A 146 -34.34 -20.40 20.18
N VAL A 147 -33.20 -19.74 19.93
CA VAL A 147 -32.77 -19.33 18.58
C VAL A 147 -32.51 -20.52 17.65
N ASP A 148 -31.98 -21.63 18.17
CA ASP A 148 -31.74 -22.85 17.38
C ASP A 148 -33.03 -23.46 16.83
N TYR A 149 -34.13 -23.37 17.59
CA TYR A 149 -35.42 -23.97 17.26
C TYR A 149 -36.47 -22.97 16.75
N LEU A 150 -36.13 -21.69 16.61
CA LEU A 150 -37.02 -20.69 16.02
C LEU A 150 -37.49 -21.10 14.60
N PRO A 151 -38.78 -20.86 14.27
CA PRO A 151 -39.28 -20.97 12.90
C PRO A 151 -38.51 -20.05 11.93
N ALA A 152 -38.50 -20.38 10.64
CA ALA A 152 -37.70 -19.65 9.64
C ALA A 152 -38.11 -18.18 9.46
N ASP A 153 -39.39 -17.86 9.73
CA ASP A 153 -39.95 -16.53 9.55
C ASP A 153 -39.80 -15.64 10.80
N VAL A 154 -39.22 -16.15 11.88
CA VAL A 154 -38.96 -15.38 13.11
C VAL A 154 -37.53 -14.84 13.10
N THR A 155 -37.39 -13.51 13.17
CA THR A 155 -36.09 -12.82 13.26
C THR A 155 -35.92 -12.19 14.63
N VAL A 156 -34.75 -12.40 15.24
CA VAL A 156 -34.35 -11.78 16.51
C VAL A 156 -33.41 -10.61 16.22
N THR A 157 -33.69 -9.42 16.75
CA THR A 157 -32.79 -8.27 16.69
C THR A 157 -32.31 -7.93 18.09
N LEU A 158 -31.01 -8.07 18.32
CA LEU A 158 -30.34 -7.72 19.58
C LEU A 158 -29.62 -6.39 19.43
N ALA A 159 -29.92 -5.42 20.28
CA ALA A 159 -29.10 -4.24 20.46
C ALA A 159 -28.33 -4.36 21.78
N SER A 160 -27.00 -4.24 21.70
CA SER A 160 -26.11 -4.40 22.85
C SER A 160 -24.91 -3.45 22.76
N ARG A 161 -24.29 -3.16 23.91
CA ARG A 161 -23.00 -2.43 23.95
C ARG A 161 -21.80 -3.30 23.57
N THR A 162 -21.88 -4.58 23.90
CA THR A 162 -20.81 -5.57 23.73
C THR A 162 -21.34 -6.81 23.02
N GLU A 163 -20.44 -7.60 22.46
CA GLU A 163 -20.82 -8.91 21.89
C GLU A 163 -21.35 -9.81 23.02
N PRO A 164 -22.63 -10.25 22.96
CA PRO A 164 -23.18 -11.09 24.01
C PRO A 164 -22.55 -12.49 23.94
N PRO A 165 -22.32 -13.16 25.10
CA PRO A 165 -21.73 -14.50 25.18
C PRO A 165 -22.71 -15.61 24.74
N LEU A 166 -23.19 -15.51 23.51
CA LEU A 166 -24.05 -16.46 22.83
C LEU A 166 -23.20 -17.33 21.88
N PRO A 167 -23.74 -18.46 21.37
CA PRO A 167 -23.02 -19.32 20.42
C PRO A 167 -22.92 -18.71 19.01
N LEU A 168 -22.47 -17.45 18.91
CA LEU A 168 -22.38 -16.63 17.71
C LEU A 168 -21.44 -17.25 16.67
N ALA A 169 -20.30 -17.81 17.08
CA ALA A 169 -19.37 -18.48 16.16
C ALA A 169 -20.06 -19.60 15.34
N ARG A 170 -20.89 -20.41 16.01
CA ARG A 170 -21.69 -21.46 15.37
C ARG A 170 -22.73 -20.87 14.41
N TRP A 171 -23.40 -19.79 14.80
CA TRP A 171 -24.42 -19.14 13.99
C TRP A 171 -23.84 -18.35 12.80
N ARG A 172 -22.64 -17.78 12.92
CA ARG A 172 -21.86 -17.16 11.84
C ARG A 172 -21.57 -18.17 10.71
N VAL A 173 -21.15 -19.39 11.06
CA VAL A 173 -20.92 -20.48 10.08
C VAL A 173 -22.21 -20.83 9.33
N ARG A 174 -23.35 -20.83 10.04
CA ARG A 174 -24.68 -21.06 9.43
C ARG A 174 -25.24 -19.87 8.67
N ARG A 175 -24.56 -18.72 8.68
CA ARG A 175 -25.02 -17.43 8.12
C ARG A 175 -26.34 -16.94 8.74
N TRP A 176 -26.56 -17.26 10.01
CA TRP A 176 -27.76 -16.85 10.74
C TRP A 176 -27.67 -15.43 11.30
N VAL A 177 -26.46 -14.90 11.50
CA VAL A 177 -26.22 -13.61 12.15
C VAL A 177 -25.84 -12.57 11.10
N GLN A 178 -26.53 -11.43 11.11
CA GLN A 178 -26.08 -10.18 10.49
C GLN A 178 -25.59 -9.25 11.58
N GLU A 179 -24.34 -8.81 11.47
CA GLU A 179 -23.73 -7.93 12.47
C GLU A 179 -23.65 -6.49 11.96
N ILE A 180 -23.90 -5.54 12.85
CA ILE A 180 -23.69 -4.12 12.64
C ILE A 180 -22.80 -3.63 13.79
N HIS A 181 -21.56 -3.31 13.45
CA HIS A 181 -20.50 -2.85 14.37
C HIS A 181 -20.39 -1.32 14.38
N PRO A 182 -19.65 -0.71 15.34
CA PRO A 182 -19.54 0.75 15.47
C PRO A 182 -19.15 1.46 14.17
N ALA A 183 -18.22 0.92 13.39
CA ALA A 183 -17.78 1.51 12.12
C ALA A 183 -18.91 1.60 11.07
N LEU A 184 -19.85 0.64 11.07
CA LEU A 184 -21.03 0.72 10.19
C LEU A 184 -22.08 1.70 10.74
N LEU A 185 -22.15 1.86 12.07
CA LEU A 185 -23.05 2.78 12.76
C LEU A 185 -22.54 4.23 12.82
N ALA A 186 -21.25 4.49 12.61
CA ALA A 186 -20.78 5.85 12.41
C ALA A 186 -21.50 6.49 11.22
N PHE A 187 -21.86 7.76 11.31
CA PHE A 187 -22.44 8.48 10.19
C PHE A 187 -21.45 8.57 9.03
N SER A 188 -21.92 8.29 7.81
CA SER A 188 -21.19 8.70 6.60
C SER A 188 -21.20 10.23 6.48
N GLU A 189 -20.35 10.79 5.61
CA GLU A 189 -20.34 12.23 5.34
C GLU A 189 -21.73 12.76 4.89
N ASP A 190 -22.47 11.97 4.11
CA ASP A 190 -23.84 12.29 3.69
C ASP A 190 -24.83 12.28 4.87
N GLU A 191 -24.75 11.26 5.74
CA GLU A 191 -25.61 11.16 6.94
C GLU A 191 -25.30 12.30 7.92
N CYS A 192 -24.02 12.66 8.05
CA CYS A 192 -23.51 13.82 8.77
C CYS A 192 -24.14 15.14 8.30
N ARG A 193 -24.15 15.36 6.98
CA ARG A 193 -24.74 16.53 6.33
C ARG A 193 -26.25 16.58 6.56
N GLU A 194 -26.93 15.46 6.35
CA GLU A 194 -28.37 15.35 6.60
C GLU A 194 -28.71 15.65 8.07
N PHE A 195 -27.89 15.17 9.00
CA PHE A 195 -28.07 15.41 10.44
C PHE A 195 -28.09 16.90 10.78
N PHE A 196 -27.07 17.66 10.36
CA PHE A 196 -26.98 19.07 10.70
C PHE A 196 -28.08 19.90 10.04
N HIS A 197 -28.35 19.68 8.75
CA HIS A 197 -29.34 20.47 8.02
C HIS A 197 -30.79 20.08 8.32
N SER A 198 -31.10 18.79 8.31
CA SER A 198 -32.48 18.30 8.38
C SER A 198 -32.92 17.96 9.80
N THR A 199 -32.03 17.38 10.63
CA THR A 199 -32.38 17.02 12.01
C THR A 199 -32.24 18.20 12.96
N MET A 200 -31.11 18.92 12.88
CA MET A 200 -30.80 20.04 13.78
C MET A 200 -31.24 21.41 13.26
N GLY A 201 -31.57 21.51 11.97
CA GLY A 201 -32.02 22.77 11.36
C GLY A 201 -30.93 23.84 11.31
N LEU A 202 -29.65 23.43 11.28
CA LEU A 202 -28.50 24.32 11.27
C LEU A 202 -28.07 24.63 9.83
N ALA A 203 -27.79 25.90 9.56
CA ALA A 203 -27.23 26.38 8.29
C ALA A 203 -25.70 26.49 8.44
N ILE A 204 -25.00 25.38 8.31
CA ILE A 204 -23.53 25.32 8.36
C ILE A 204 -22.95 25.05 6.97
N SER A 205 -21.72 25.50 6.72
CA SER A 205 -21.05 25.28 5.44
C SER A 205 -20.57 23.83 5.27
N GLU A 206 -20.37 23.40 4.03
CA GLU A 206 -19.83 22.06 3.71
C GLU A 206 -18.45 21.82 4.32
N GLN A 207 -17.61 22.85 4.39
CA GLN A 207 -16.27 22.75 4.99
C GLN A 207 -16.35 22.51 6.51
N GLU A 208 -17.30 23.16 7.19
CA GLU A 208 -17.55 22.94 8.62
C GLU A 208 -18.14 21.55 8.89
N VAL A 209 -19.06 21.06 8.05
CA VAL A 209 -19.57 19.68 8.13
C VAL A 209 -18.41 18.69 8.03
N GLN A 210 -17.54 18.84 7.03
CA GLN A 210 -16.39 17.94 6.86
C GLN A 210 -15.43 18.00 8.05
N ALA A 211 -15.14 19.19 8.57
CA ALA A 211 -14.27 19.36 9.74
C ALA A 211 -14.86 18.66 10.98
N ILE A 212 -16.16 18.85 11.26
CA ILE A 212 -16.82 18.23 12.40
C ILE A 212 -16.93 16.70 12.20
N CYS A 213 -17.23 16.22 11.00
CA CYS A 213 -17.33 14.78 10.73
C CYS A 213 -15.99 14.06 10.84
N ARG A 214 -14.90 14.68 10.37
CA ARG A 214 -13.54 14.13 10.58
C ARG A 214 -13.21 14.06 12.07
N ARG A 215 -13.49 15.12 12.83
CA ARG A 215 -13.19 15.17 14.28
C ARG A 215 -14.05 14.22 15.11
N THR A 216 -15.33 14.07 14.75
CA THR A 216 -16.26 13.19 15.47
C THR A 216 -16.22 11.74 14.99
N GLU A 217 -15.50 11.46 13.90
CA GLU A 217 -15.51 10.17 13.19
C GLU A 217 -16.95 9.63 12.95
N GLY A 218 -17.93 10.54 12.77
CA GLY A 218 -19.33 10.19 12.59
C GLY A 218 -20.06 9.70 13.85
N TRP A 219 -19.51 9.90 15.05
CA TRP A 219 -20.16 9.54 16.32
C TRP A 219 -21.39 10.42 16.60
N VAL A 220 -22.59 9.80 16.54
CA VAL A 220 -23.89 10.51 16.59
C VAL A 220 -24.04 11.39 17.84
N ALA A 221 -23.62 10.92 19.02
CA ALA A 221 -23.70 11.71 20.24
C ALA A 221 -22.77 12.93 20.22
N ALA A 222 -21.51 12.80 19.77
CA ALA A 222 -20.62 13.95 19.62
C ALA A 222 -21.13 14.95 18.57
N MET A 223 -21.72 14.46 17.48
CA MET A 223 -22.39 15.29 16.47
C MET A 223 -23.56 16.06 17.08
N GLN A 224 -24.39 15.41 17.89
CA GLN A 224 -25.51 16.04 18.60
C GLN A 224 -25.04 17.09 19.61
N LEU A 225 -24.00 16.79 20.39
CA LEU A 225 -23.43 17.73 21.35
C LEU A 225 -22.82 18.94 20.64
N SER A 226 -22.12 18.72 19.52
CA SER A 226 -21.57 19.80 18.68
C SER A 226 -22.67 20.73 18.15
N ALA A 227 -23.80 20.17 17.69
CA ALA A 227 -24.96 20.94 17.24
C ALA A 227 -25.60 21.75 18.37
N LEU A 228 -25.80 21.14 19.55
CA LEU A 228 -26.42 21.80 20.71
C LEU A 228 -25.57 22.96 21.24
N SER A 229 -24.24 22.81 21.24
CA SER A 229 -23.31 23.90 21.59
C SER A 229 -23.43 25.08 20.61
N GLY A 230 -23.52 24.80 19.31
CA GLY A 230 -23.71 25.82 18.27
C GLY A 230 -25.07 26.56 18.36
N ILE A 231 -26.12 25.86 18.80
CA ILE A 231 -27.44 26.48 19.04
C ILE A 231 -27.39 27.42 20.24
N ASN A 232 -26.72 27.01 21.32
CA ASN A 232 -26.60 27.78 22.56
C ASN A 232 -25.65 28.99 22.44
N SER A 233 -24.65 28.93 21.54
CA SER A 233 -23.73 30.04 21.27
C SER A 233 -24.34 31.17 20.42
N GLY A 234 -25.63 31.08 20.05
CA GLY A 234 -26.37 32.17 19.43
C GLY A 234 -26.40 32.17 17.90
N LEU A 235 -25.92 31.13 17.23
CA LEU A 235 -26.00 31.00 15.76
C LEU A 235 -27.43 30.83 15.25
N ALA A 236 -28.38 30.49 16.13
CA ALA A 236 -29.80 30.42 15.82
C ALA A 236 -30.52 31.73 16.19
N ARG A 237 -30.15 32.87 15.60
CA ARG A 237 -30.98 34.10 15.50
C ARG A 237 -30.29 35.18 14.66
N ASP A 238 -30.47 35.16 13.35
CA ASP A 238 -31.00 36.29 12.55
C ASP A 238 -31.12 35.93 11.05
N PRO A 239 -32.32 35.86 10.43
CA PRO A 239 -32.48 35.62 8.99
C PRO A 239 -32.00 36.77 8.09
N SER A 240 -31.58 37.90 8.66
CA SER A 240 -31.14 39.11 7.95
C SER A 240 -29.62 39.39 7.94
N ALA A 241 -28.80 38.56 8.59
CA ALA A 241 -27.35 38.75 8.58
C ALA A 241 -26.72 38.14 7.32
N THR A 242 -26.06 38.97 6.51
CA THR A 242 -25.30 38.55 5.33
C THR A 242 -24.13 37.66 5.72
N ALA A 243 -23.90 36.61 4.93
CA ALA A 243 -22.94 35.51 5.14
C ALA A 243 -21.44 35.90 5.16
N SER A 244 -21.09 37.17 5.31
CA SER A 244 -19.72 37.67 5.17
C SER A 244 -19.05 38.15 6.46
N ASP A 245 -19.78 38.26 7.59
CA ASP A 245 -19.23 38.86 8.82
C ASP A 245 -19.26 37.93 10.07
N VAL A 246 -19.48 36.63 9.90
CA VAL A 246 -19.31 35.66 11.00
C VAL A 246 -17.88 35.11 10.95
N PRO A 247 -17.06 35.25 12.02
CA PRO A 247 -15.73 34.68 12.04
C PRO A 247 -15.80 33.15 11.87
N LEU A 248 -14.91 32.58 11.05
CA LEU A 248 -14.72 31.15 10.74
C LEU A 248 -14.54 30.22 11.97
N ASN A 249 -14.59 30.76 13.19
CA ASN A 249 -14.44 30.07 14.47
C ASN A 249 -15.73 30.01 15.32
N ALA A 250 -16.90 30.41 14.78
CA ALA A 250 -18.15 30.46 15.56
C ALA A 250 -18.73 29.07 15.91
N LEU A 251 -18.28 28.01 15.23
CA LEU A 251 -18.51 26.60 15.57
C LEU A 251 -17.21 25.96 16.06
N SER A 252 -16.52 26.57 17.03
CA SER A 252 -15.64 25.76 17.87
C SER A 252 -16.54 24.74 18.55
N ILE A 253 -16.40 23.47 18.19
CA ILE A 253 -16.91 22.36 19.00
C ILE A 253 -16.54 22.71 20.44
N ASP A 254 -17.52 22.97 21.30
CA ASP A 254 -17.22 23.31 22.67
C ASP A 254 -16.73 22.01 23.31
N GLU A 255 -15.40 21.81 23.24
CA GLU A 255 -14.69 20.59 23.62
C GLU A 255 -15.07 20.20 25.05
N ARG A 256 -15.45 21.18 25.88
CA ARG A 256 -15.97 20.98 27.23
C ARG A 256 -17.22 20.12 27.24
N HIS A 257 -18.21 20.34 26.38
CA HIS A 257 -19.47 19.58 26.41
C HIS A 257 -19.30 18.12 25.97
N ILE A 258 -18.44 17.86 24.98
CA ILE A 258 -18.11 16.49 24.56
C ILE A 258 -17.23 15.81 25.61
N SER A 259 -16.24 16.52 26.14
CA SER A 259 -15.36 16.05 27.21
C SER A 259 -16.17 15.72 28.47
N ASP A 260 -17.05 16.60 28.91
CA ASP A 260 -17.93 16.40 30.08
C ASP A 260 -18.86 15.19 29.88
N TYR A 261 -19.42 15.00 28.69
CA TYR A 261 -20.21 13.81 28.39
C TYR A 261 -19.37 12.53 28.44
N VAL A 262 -18.20 12.53 27.78
CA VAL A 262 -17.28 11.38 27.81
C VAL A 262 -16.86 11.06 29.24
N LEU A 263 -16.52 12.06 30.03
CA LEU A 263 -16.10 11.89 31.41
C LEU A 263 -17.24 11.36 32.28
N SER A 264 -18.43 11.96 32.24
CA SER A 264 -19.55 11.59 33.11
C SER A 264 -20.29 10.30 32.70
N GLU A 265 -20.49 10.07 31.40
CA GLU A 265 -21.29 8.93 30.91
C GLU A 265 -20.46 7.69 30.59
N VAL A 266 -19.15 7.86 30.36
CA VAL A 266 -18.25 6.75 30.01
C VAL A 266 -17.23 6.50 31.10
N LEU A 267 -16.43 7.51 31.47
CA LEU A 267 -15.28 7.33 32.38
C LEU A 267 -15.70 7.12 33.85
N ASP A 268 -16.61 7.94 34.38
CA ASP A 268 -17.04 7.90 35.79
C ASP A 268 -17.79 6.60 36.15
N LYS A 269 -18.25 5.85 35.15
CA LYS A 269 -18.88 4.53 35.32
C LYS A 269 -17.88 3.36 35.34
N GLN A 270 -16.58 3.62 35.11
CA GLN A 270 -15.56 2.59 35.07
C GLN A 270 -14.94 2.33 36.46
N PRO A 271 -14.43 1.11 36.70
CA PRO A 271 -13.61 0.84 37.89
C PRO A 271 -12.37 1.76 37.95
N GLU A 272 -11.96 2.15 39.15
CA GLU A 272 -10.81 3.05 39.38
C GLU A 272 -9.52 2.57 38.68
N ALA A 273 -9.29 1.26 38.67
CA ALA A 273 -8.13 0.65 38.00
C ALA A 273 -8.15 0.77 36.46
N ILE A 274 -9.33 0.93 35.85
CA ILE A 274 -9.49 1.18 34.41
C ILE A 274 -9.35 2.67 34.11
N VAL A 275 -9.93 3.53 34.95
CA VAL A 275 -9.75 5.00 34.83
C VAL A 275 -8.27 5.38 34.91
N ALA A 276 -7.52 4.84 35.87
CA ALA A 276 -6.09 5.08 35.99
C ALA A 276 -5.32 4.68 34.72
N PHE A 277 -5.64 3.50 34.16
CA PHE A 277 -5.01 3.01 32.93
C PHE A 277 -5.29 3.92 31.73
N LEU A 278 -6.54 4.33 31.54
CA LEU A 278 -6.96 5.21 30.45
C LEU A 278 -6.24 6.55 30.51
N LEU A 279 -6.16 7.15 31.71
CA LEU A 279 -5.45 8.41 31.91
C LEU A 279 -3.95 8.26 31.68
N ASP A 280 -3.33 7.19 32.19
CA ASP A 280 -1.89 6.97 32.05
C ASP A 280 -1.44 6.78 30.60
N THR A 281 -2.29 6.18 29.78
CA THR A 281 -1.98 5.82 28.40
C THR A 281 -2.56 6.79 27.37
N ALA A 282 -3.29 7.83 27.79
CA ALA A 282 -3.88 8.81 26.88
C ALA A 282 -2.84 9.61 26.08
N CYS A 283 -1.61 9.72 26.59
CA CYS A 283 -0.51 10.37 25.87
C CYS A 283 -0.05 9.59 24.63
N CYS A 284 -0.24 8.27 24.61
CA CYS A 284 0.17 7.42 23.50
C CYS A 284 -0.73 7.68 22.27
N PRO A 285 -0.17 7.96 21.08
CA PRO A 285 -0.94 8.05 19.84
C PRO A 285 -1.50 6.68 19.43
N ARG A 286 -0.67 5.64 19.58
CA ARG A 286 -1.00 4.23 19.40
C ARG A 286 -0.56 3.46 20.64
N LEU A 287 -1.19 2.33 20.89
CA LEU A 287 -1.07 1.55 22.11
C LEU A 287 -0.70 0.11 21.77
N CYS A 288 0.31 -0.42 22.43
CA CYS A 288 0.54 -1.85 22.56
C CYS A 288 0.88 -2.16 24.01
N ALA A 289 0.77 -3.42 24.41
CA ALA A 289 0.96 -3.78 25.82
C ALA A 289 2.37 -3.47 26.35
N SER A 290 3.42 -3.68 25.54
CA SER A 290 4.80 -3.38 25.94
C SER A 290 5.01 -1.88 26.20
N MET A 291 4.52 -1.03 25.30
CA MET A 291 4.56 0.43 25.45
C MET A 291 3.80 0.89 26.70
N CYS A 292 2.57 0.42 26.88
CA CYS A 292 1.76 0.79 28.05
C CYS A 292 2.42 0.34 29.36
N ASN A 293 3.04 -0.84 29.38
CA ASN A 293 3.78 -1.39 30.51
C ASN A 293 4.98 -0.51 30.88
N THR A 294 5.79 -0.09 29.89
CA THR A 294 6.94 0.78 30.14
C THR A 294 6.51 2.15 30.67
N ILE A 295 5.50 2.77 30.06
CA ILE A 295 5.03 4.12 30.44
C ILE A 295 4.48 4.11 31.87
N ARG A 296 3.63 3.12 32.19
CA ARG A 296 3.00 2.95 33.49
C ARG A 296 3.91 2.35 34.56
N ASN A 297 5.04 1.76 34.16
CA ASN A 297 5.86 0.91 35.00
C ASN A 297 5.04 -0.23 35.64
N ALA A 298 4.34 -1.00 34.80
CA ALA A 298 3.46 -2.11 35.17
C ALA A 298 3.58 -3.27 34.17
N ASP A 299 2.96 -4.43 34.44
CA ASP A 299 2.97 -5.61 33.57
C ASP A 299 1.55 -6.09 33.16
N ASP A 300 0.50 -5.40 33.62
CA ASP A 300 -0.91 -5.77 33.47
C ASP A 300 -1.61 -5.14 32.24
N SER A 301 -0.88 -4.44 31.35
CA SER A 301 -1.52 -3.66 30.28
C SER A 301 -2.22 -4.52 29.22
N GLN A 302 -1.74 -5.74 28.96
CA GLN A 302 -2.39 -6.65 27.99
C GLN A 302 -3.80 -7.03 28.43
N GLU A 303 -3.98 -7.37 29.71
CA GLU A 303 -5.28 -7.72 30.30
C GLU A 303 -6.24 -6.51 30.25
N LYS A 304 -5.72 -5.32 30.53
CA LYS A 304 -6.51 -4.07 30.47
C LYS A 304 -6.94 -3.73 29.05
N LEU A 305 -6.05 -3.82 28.06
CA LEU A 305 -6.39 -3.62 26.65
C LEU A 305 -7.46 -4.62 26.18
N GLN A 306 -7.35 -5.89 26.56
CA GLN A 306 -8.37 -6.90 26.26
C GLN A 306 -9.72 -6.58 26.92
N THR A 307 -9.69 -6.11 28.17
CA THR A 307 -10.90 -5.66 28.88
C THR A 307 -11.57 -4.51 28.14
N LEU A 308 -10.81 -3.46 27.79
CA LEU A 308 -11.31 -2.31 27.03
C LEU A 308 -11.89 -2.70 25.68
N LEU A 309 -11.21 -3.61 24.96
CA LEU A 309 -11.68 -4.13 23.67
C LEU A 309 -13.00 -4.89 23.83
N SER A 310 -13.08 -5.80 24.81
CA SER A 310 -14.30 -6.59 25.08
C SER A 310 -15.49 -5.72 25.49
N GLN A 311 -15.22 -4.58 26.12
CA GLN A 311 -16.21 -3.61 26.57
C GLN A 311 -16.56 -2.56 25.51
N ASN A 312 -15.92 -2.59 24.34
CA ASN A 312 -15.99 -1.54 23.31
C ASN A 312 -15.74 -0.13 23.89
N LEU A 313 -14.79 0.04 24.83
CA LEU A 313 -14.55 1.32 25.48
C LEU A 313 -13.68 2.26 24.63
N PHE A 314 -14.17 2.58 23.43
CA PHE A 314 -13.52 3.49 22.47
C PHE A 314 -12.07 3.11 22.11
N LEU A 315 -11.72 1.82 22.23
CA LEU A 315 -10.47 1.24 21.79
C LEU A 315 -10.66 0.59 20.41
N ILE A 316 -9.80 0.94 19.45
CA ILE A 316 -9.90 0.51 18.06
C ILE A 316 -8.64 -0.29 17.72
N PRO A 317 -8.75 -1.56 17.30
CA PRO A 317 -7.60 -2.35 16.85
C PRO A 317 -7.08 -1.81 15.51
N LEU A 318 -5.76 -1.71 15.38
CA LEU A 318 -5.06 -1.25 14.17
C LEU A 318 -4.53 -2.39 13.30
N ASP A 319 -4.50 -3.61 13.85
CA ASP A 319 -4.06 -4.81 13.16
C ASP A 319 -5.02 -6.00 13.38
N ASN A 320 -4.79 -7.10 12.66
CA ASN A 320 -5.61 -8.31 12.76
C ASN A 320 -5.22 -9.22 13.93
N HIS A 321 -4.12 -8.91 14.60
CA HIS A 321 -3.56 -9.71 15.70
C HIS A 321 -3.97 -9.14 17.08
N ASN A 322 -4.62 -7.98 17.09
CA ASN A 322 -4.92 -7.17 18.27
C ASN A 322 -3.67 -6.89 19.11
N GLU A 323 -2.57 -6.52 18.46
CA GLU A 323 -1.34 -6.10 19.14
C GLU A 323 -1.28 -4.58 19.30
N TRP A 324 -1.68 -3.86 18.24
CA TRP A 324 -1.76 -2.41 18.21
C TRP A 324 -3.19 -1.91 18.25
N PHE A 325 -3.39 -0.86 19.04
CA PHE A 325 -4.66 -0.20 19.23
C PHE A 325 -4.50 1.31 19.14
N ARG A 326 -5.59 2.03 18.93
CA ARG A 326 -5.71 3.46 19.22
C ARG A 326 -6.97 3.73 20.02
N TYR A 327 -6.96 4.79 20.81
CA TYR A 327 -8.21 5.36 21.30
C TYR A 327 -8.90 6.10 20.16
N HIS A 328 -10.23 6.18 20.23
CA HIS A 328 -10.98 7.17 19.44
C HIS A 328 -10.51 8.58 19.80
N ASP A 329 -10.32 9.47 18.83
CA ASP A 329 -9.61 10.74 19.02
C ASP A 329 -10.27 11.63 20.08
N LEU A 330 -11.60 11.84 20.00
CA LEU A 330 -12.34 12.61 21.02
C LEU A 330 -12.25 12.01 22.43
N PHE A 331 -12.19 10.68 22.54
CA PHE A 331 -12.06 10.01 23.83
C PHE A 331 -10.66 10.25 24.41
N ARG A 332 -9.62 10.13 23.57
CA ARG A 332 -8.24 10.44 23.93
C ARG A 332 -8.06 11.88 24.38
N ASP A 333 -8.65 12.83 23.65
CA ASP A 333 -8.56 14.25 23.96
C ASP A 333 -9.20 14.59 25.32
N ALA A 334 -10.36 14.02 25.62
CA ALA A 334 -11.01 14.17 26.93
C ALA A 334 -10.14 13.61 28.07
N LEU A 335 -9.52 12.45 27.87
CA LEU A 335 -8.60 11.85 28.84
C LEU A 335 -7.35 12.72 29.04
N LEU A 336 -6.76 13.24 27.96
CA LEU A 336 -5.61 14.14 28.01
C LEU A 336 -5.93 15.44 28.75
N GLN A 337 -7.11 16.01 28.51
CA GLN A 337 -7.56 17.20 29.23
C GLN A 337 -7.74 16.90 30.73
N ARG A 338 -8.34 15.75 31.07
CA ARG A 338 -8.58 15.33 32.46
C ARG A 338 -7.28 15.15 33.24
N ILE A 339 -6.30 14.43 32.69
CA ILE A 339 -5.02 14.21 33.38
C ILE A 339 -4.22 15.52 33.49
N ARG A 340 -4.23 16.38 32.46
CA ARG A 340 -3.55 17.69 32.52
C ARG A 340 -4.13 18.60 33.60
N HIS A 341 -5.44 18.53 33.87
CA HIS A 341 -6.05 19.30 34.95
C HIS A 341 -5.88 18.66 36.33
N ALA A 342 -5.89 17.33 36.42
CA ALA A 342 -5.79 16.62 37.68
C ALA A 342 -4.35 16.54 38.22
N ASP A 343 -3.38 16.28 37.35
CA ASP A 343 -1.97 16.09 37.68
C ASP A 343 -1.07 16.44 36.47
N PRO A 344 -0.73 17.74 36.28
CA PRO A 344 0.08 18.20 35.16
C PRO A 344 1.48 17.56 35.10
N GLU A 345 2.11 17.34 36.25
CA GLU A 345 3.46 16.77 36.35
C GLU A 345 3.47 15.31 35.90
N ARG A 346 2.49 14.51 36.36
CA ARG A 346 2.33 13.13 35.89
C ARG A 346 2.03 13.09 34.40
N ALA A 347 1.18 13.98 33.88
CA ALA A 347 0.89 14.04 32.45
C ALA A 347 2.16 14.31 31.62
N HIS A 348 3.03 15.20 32.08
CA HIS A 348 4.32 15.49 31.44
C HIS A 348 5.27 14.27 31.50
N LEU A 349 5.39 13.62 32.66
CA LEU A 349 6.23 12.42 32.82
C LEU A 349 5.81 11.27 31.90
N LEU A 350 4.51 11.00 31.79
CA LEU A 350 3.99 9.92 30.94
C LEU A 350 4.22 10.22 29.45
N TRP A 351 4.03 11.49 29.04
CA TRP A 351 4.35 11.94 27.69
C TRP A 351 5.85 11.80 27.39
N HIS A 352 6.73 12.18 28.31
CA HIS A 352 8.18 12.03 28.13
C HIS A 352 8.57 10.56 27.92
N ARG A 353 8.09 9.65 28.79
CA ARG A 353 8.31 8.20 28.65
C ARG A 353 7.76 7.63 27.35
N THR A 354 6.65 8.19 26.86
CA THR A 354 6.06 7.81 25.57
C THR A 354 7.03 8.12 24.44
N VAL A 355 7.58 9.33 24.42
CA VAL A 355 8.53 9.77 23.38
C VAL A 355 9.83 8.95 23.46
N GLU A 356 10.40 8.75 24.66
CA GLU A 356 11.59 7.90 24.84
C GLU A 356 11.37 6.48 24.34
N TRP A 357 10.23 5.86 24.71
CA TRP A 357 9.91 4.51 24.24
C TRP A 357 9.81 4.44 22.71
N LEU A 358 9.19 5.44 22.08
CA LEU A 358 9.09 5.53 20.61
C LEU A 358 10.48 5.63 19.97
N LEU A 359 11.39 6.43 20.52
CA LEU A 359 12.77 6.56 20.04
C LEU A 359 13.54 5.24 20.16
N ASP A 360 13.48 4.58 21.34
CA ASP A 360 14.17 3.32 21.62
C ASP A 360 13.70 2.16 20.70
N HIS A 361 12.45 2.22 20.24
CA HIS A 361 11.86 1.20 19.36
C HIS A 361 11.87 1.62 17.88
N GLY A 362 12.60 2.68 17.53
CA GLY A 362 12.78 3.12 16.14
C GLY A 362 11.58 3.83 15.50
N GLN A 363 10.54 4.16 16.28
CA GLN A 363 9.36 4.92 15.85
C GLN A 363 9.62 6.44 15.88
N VAL A 364 10.73 6.87 15.26
CA VAL A 364 11.30 8.21 15.42
C VAL A 364 10.36 9.30 14.89
N GLN A 365 9.61 9.06 13.81
CA GLN A 365 8.70 10.07 13.24
C GLN A 365 7.55 10.41 14.18
N GLU A 366 6.96 9.40 14.82
CA GLU A 366 5.91 9.61 15.82
C GLU A 366 6.45 10.35 17.03
N ALA A 367 7.67 10.00 17.48
CA ALA A 367 8.35 10.73 18.54
C ALA A 367 8.55 12.22 18.19
N ILE A 368 9.10 12.51 17.00
CA ILE A 368 9.30 13.88 16.53
C ILE A 368 7.97 14.65 16.44
N ALA A 369 6.91 14.02 15.92
CA ALA A 369 5.59 14.65 15.85
C ALA A 369 5.07 15.06 17.24
N GLN A 370 5.31 14.24 18.27
CA GLN A 370 4.97 14.56 19.66
C GLN A 370 5.80 15.73 20.22
N ILE A 371 7.11 15.75 19.93
CA ILE A 371 8.04 16.82 20.37
C ILE A 371 7.66 18.16 19.73
N VAL A 372 7.42 18.17 18.41
CA VAL A 372 7.00 19.36 17.65
C VAL A 372 5.65 19.89 18.17
N GLN A 373 4.69 19.01 18.47
CA GLN A 373 3.38 19.42 19.03
C GLN A 373 3.52 20.13 20.39
N LYS A 374 4.58 19.85 21.14
CA LYS A 374 4.89 20.45 22.44
C LYS A 374 5.89 21.60 22.37
N GLU A 375 6.41 21.90 21.18
CA GLU A 375 7.38 22.97 20.93
C GLU A 375 8.68 22.83 21.76
N ASP A 376 9.09 21.59 22.09
CA ASP A 376 10.36 21.33 22.79
C ASP A 376 11.53 21.29 21.78
N TRP A 377 11.93 22.49 21.34
CA TRP A 377 12.96 22.67 20.32
C TRP A 377 14.33 22.10 20.68
N PRO A 378 14.85 22.26 21.93
CA PRO A 378 16.11 21.63 22.33
C PRO A 378 16.09 20.11 22.18
N TRP A 379 15.01 19.44 22.57
CA TRP A 379 14.91 17.99 22.42
C TRP A 379 14.76 17.58 20.95
N LEU A 380 14.02 18.35 20.16
CA LEU A 380 13.93 18.13 18.71
C LEU A 380 15.31 18.21 18.04
N ALA A 381 16.13 19.19 18.40
CA ALA A 381 17.48 19.34 17.89
C ALA A 381 18.36 18.13 18.20
N GLU A 382 18.30 17.59 19.43
CA GLU A 382 19.01 16.38 19.83
C GLU A 382 18.55 15.14 19.05
N VAL A 383 17.23 14.94 18.95
CA VAL A 383 16.65 13.80 18.22
C VAL A 383 17.01 13.86 16.73
N LEU A 384 16.95 15.04 16.11
CA LEU A 384 17.34 15.22 14.71
C LEU A 384 18.85 15.00 14.50
N ALA A 385 19.69 15.47 15.42
CA ALA A 385 21.14 15.25 15.35
C ALA A 385 21.50 13.75 15.41
N THR A 386 20.81 12.98 16.26
CA THR A 386 21.07 11.54 16.46
C THR A 386 20.41 10.66 15.39
N HIS A 387 19.15 10.92 15.03
CA HIS A 387 18.35 10.03 14.18
C HIS A 387 18.06 10.56 12.78
N GLY A 388 18.30 11.84 12.52
CA GLY A 388 17.92 12.51 11.27
C GLY A 388 18.56 11.89 10.03
N ASN A 389 19.83 11.49 10.09
CA ASN A 389 20.54 10.90 8.95
C ASN A 389 19.88 9.58 8.51
N ASN A 390 19.50 8.72 9.47
CA ASN A 390 18.76 7.49 9.20
C ASN A 390 17.37 7.77 8.61
N LEU A 391 16.67 8.80 9.08
CA LEU A 391 15.38 9.21 8.54
C LEU A 391 15.49 9.66 7.07
N ILE A 392 16.51 10.47 6.74
CA ILE A 392 16.78 10.90 5.36
C ILE A 392 16.98 9.68 4.45
N HIS A 393 17.84 8.73 4.85
CA HIS A 393 18.08 7.51 4.07
C HIS A 393 16.88 6.55 4.05
N GLY A 394 15.97 6.65 5.01
CA GLY A 394 14.66 5.99 5.03
C GLY A 394 13.61 6.65 4.13
N GLY A 395 13.94 7.77 3.46
CA GLY A 395 13.04 8.48 2.54
C GLY A 395 12.40 9.74 3.13
N TYR A 396 12.65 10.08 4.39
CA TYR A 396 11.99 11.17 5.12
C TYR A 396 12.72 12.52 5.02
N HIS A 397 13.48 12.74 3.94
CA HIS A 397 14.28 13.94 3.76
C HIS A 397 13.47 15.25 3.69
N LEU A 398 12.25 15.22 3.13
CA LEU A 398 11.35 16.40 3.14
C LEU A 398 10.77 16.68 4.54
N PRO A 399 10.19 15.71 5.27
CA PRO A 399 9.83 15.90 6.68
C PRO A 399 10.98 16.42 7.54
N VAL A 400 12.18 15.87 7.40
CA VAL A 400 13.37 16.33 8.13
C VAL A 400 13.69 17.78 7.80
N LEU A 401 13.61 18.19 6.54
CA LEU A 401 13.79 19.60 6.16
C LEU A 401 12.75 20.51 6.84
N ASN A 402 11.48 20.10 6.86
CA ASN A 402 10.41 20.86 7.51
C ASN A 402 10.62 20.96 9.03
N TRP A 403 11.08 19.88 9.69
CA TRP A 403 11.39 19.91 11.12
C TRP A 403 12.61 20.78 11.43
N LEU A 404 13.65 20.73 10.59
CA LEU A 404 14.78 21.67 10.69
C LEU A 404 14.32 23.12 10.53
N GLU A 405 13.39 23.41 9.63
CA GLU A 405 12.83 24.77 9.45
C GLU A 405 11.96 25.23 10.63
N SER A 406 11.48 24.31 11.48
CA SER A 406 10.75 24.65 12.71
C SER A 406 11.66 25.01 13.90
N LEU A 407 12.94 24.65 13.85
CA LEU A 407 13.90 24.97 14.90
C LEU A 407 14.27 26.46 14.89
N PRO A 408 14.54 27.07 16.07
CA PRO A 408 15.15 28.39 16.14
C PRO A 408 16.47 28.45 15.35
N PRO A 409 16.73 29.49 14.53
CA PRO A 409 17.92 29.57 13.68
C PRO A 409 19.24 29.39 14.42
N GLU A 410 19.33 29.93 15.64
CA GLU A 410 20.50 29.87 16.53
C GLU A 410 20.95 28.42 16.80
N GLN A 411 20.00 27.50 17.03
CA GLN A 411 20.32 26.08 17.31
C GLN A 411 20.88 25.36 16.08
N ILE A 412 20.48 25.77 14.88
CA ILE A 412 20.97 25.20 13.63
C ILE A 412 22.35 25.79 13.29
N GLU A 413 22.52 27.11 13.45
CA GLU A 413 23.77 27.82 13.09
C GLU A 413 24.96 27.38 13.94
N GLU A 414 24.74 26.99 15.20
CA GLU A 414 25.80 26.52 16.10
C GLU A 414 26.12 25.02 15.98
N SER A 415 25.26 24.24 15.31
CA SER A 415 25.38 22.78 15.24
C SER A 415 25.82 22.29 13.85
N ALA A 416 27.09 21.89 13.73
CA ALA A 416 27.61 21.28 12.49
C ALA A 416 26.81 20.05 12.06
N GLN A 417 26.31 19.24 13.00
CA GLN A 417 25.49 18.05 12.72
C GLN A 417 24.15 18.42 12.07
N LEU A 418 23.46 19.45 12.59
CA LEU A 418 22.18 19.90 12.03
C LEU A 418 22.36 20.60 10.69
N GLN A 419 23.46 21.36 10.50
CA GLN A 419 23.80 21.92 9.19
C GLN A 419 24.09 20.82 8.17
N MET A 420 24.82 19.76 8.56
CA MET A 420 25.06 18.62 7.68
C MET A 420 23.76 17.87 7.36
N LEU A 421 22.85 17.74 8.33
CA LEU A 421 21.53 17.17 8.09
C LEU A 421 20.71 18.00 7.09
N ARG A 422 20.84 19.33 7.15
CA ARG A 422 20.23 20.25 6.18
C ARG A 422 20.84 20.09 4.78
N VAL A 423 22.16 19.88 4.69
CA VAL A 423 22.85 19.56 3.42
C VAL A 423 22.29 18.26 2.83
N TRP A 424 22.24 17.17 3.60
CA TRP A 424 21.69 15.89 3.13
C TRP A 424 20.23 16.00 2.71
N SER A 425 19.41 16.70 3.50
CA SER A 425 17.97 16.86 3.21
C SER A 425 17.77 17.59 1.89
N ARG A 426 18.57 18.65 1.63
CA ARG A 426 18.54 19.38 0.35
C ARG A 426 19.10 18.56 -0.81
N PHE A 427 20.18 17.82 -0.59
CA PHE A 427 20.77 16.93 -1.58
C PHE A 427 19.75 15.89 -2.06
N PHE A 428 19.10 15.16 -1.14
CA PHE A 428 18.07 14.19 -1.50
C PHE A 428 16.77 14.81 -2.02
N ALA A 429 16.45 16.04 -1.62
CA ALA A 429 15.37 16.84 -2.23
C ALA A 429 15.74 17.39 -3.62
N ASN A 430 16.94 17.08 -4.14
CA ASN A 430 17.47 17.56 -5.40
C ASN A 430 17.52 19.11 -5.51
N ARG A 431 17.74 19.77 -4.35
CA ARG A 431 17.90 21.21 -4.22
C ARG A 431 19.38 21.52 -4.06
N PHE A 432 20.13 21.42 -5.16
CA PHE A 432 21.57 21.70 -5.16
C PHE A 432 21.91 23.19 -4.99
N ASP A 433 20.93 24.07 -5.20
CA ASP A 433 21.06 25.51 -4.97
C ASP A 433 21.52 25.77 -3.53
N HIS A 434 22.61 26.53 -3.40
CA HIS A 434 23.22 26.87 -2.11
C HIS A 434 23.76 25.69 -1.28
N LEU A 435 24.05 24.52 -1.86
CA LEU A 435 24.79 23.48 -1.13
C LEU A 435 26.24 23.88 -0.86
N GLU A 436 26.94 24.50 -1.83
CA GLU A 436 28.35 24.89 -1.65
C GLU A 436 28.57 25.84 -0.45
N PRO A 437 27.78 26.91 -0.27
CA PRO A 437 27.87 27.75 0.93
C PRO A 437 27.54 27.01 2.23
N LEU A 438 26.58 26.08 2.21
CA LEU A 438 26.23 25.29 3.40
C LEU A 438 27.38 24.34 3.78
N LEU A 439 28.02 23.70 2.81
CA LEU A 439 29.18 22.85 3.04
C LEU A 439 30.35 23.65 3.62
N ALA A 440 30.63 24.84 3.07
CA ALA A 440 31.66 25.73 3.61
C ALA A 440 31.37 26.15 5.06
N ASN A 441 30.11 26.45 5.39
CA ASN A 441 29.72 26.77 6.77
C ASN A 441 29.91 25.57 7.72
N VAL A 442 29.62 24.34 7.26
CA VAL A 442 29.87 23.13 8.07
C VAL A 442 31.37 23.00 8.35
N GLU A 443 32.23 23.19 7.34
CA GLU A 443 33.68 23.13 7.50
C GLU A 443 34.20 24.22 8.47
N ASP A 444 33.73 25.46 8.34
CA ASP A 444 34.09 26.55 9.25
C ASP A 444 33.73 26.22 10.71
N LEU A 445 32.59 25.56 10.95
CA LEU A 445 32.18 25.09 12.27
C LEU A 445 33.05 23.95 12.79
N LEU A 446 33.42 23.01 11.93
CA LEU A 446 34.33 21.91 12.27
C LEU A 446 35.72 22.43 12.62
N ASP A 447 36.28 23.35 11.83
CA ASP A 447 37.59 23.95 12.06
C ASP A 447 37.66 24.71 13.39
N ARG A 448 36.62 25.48 13.73
CA ARG A 448 36.50 26.16 15.04
C ARG A 448 36.48 25.15 16.19
N ARG A 449 35.70 24.08 16.06
CA ARG A 449 35.53 23.06 17.11
C ARG A 449 36.80 22.24 17.34
N VAL A 450 37.53 21.90 16.28
CA VAL A 450 38.85 21.23 16.36
C VAL A 450 39.90 22.13 17.02
N ALA A 451 39.84 23.45 16.79
CA ALA A 451 40.71 24.41 17.46
C ALA A 451 40.42 24.54 18.97
N ASP A 452 39.15 24.38 19.38
CA ASP A 452 38.68 24.62 20.75
C ASP A 452 38.60 23.36 21.63
N SER A 453 38.59 22.13 21.09
CA SER A 453 38.40 20.89 21.87
C SER A 453 38.97 19.61 21.21
N ALA A 454 39.95 18.96 21.86
CA ALA A 454 40.58 17.71 21.40
C ALA A 454 39.77 16.38 21.52
N PRO A 455 38.73 16.21 22.37
CA PRO A 455 38.13 14.89 22.59
C PRO A 455 37.06 14.44 21.57
N ASP A 456 36.68 15.26 20.58
CA ASP A 456 35.60 14.95 19.60
C ASP A 456 36.13 14.77 18.16
N ALA A 457 37.36 14.28 18.02
CA ALA A 457 38.02 14.15 16.72
C ALA A 457 37.33 13.15 15.77
N GLU A 458 36.74 12.07 16.29
CA GLU A 458 36.08 11.05 15.45
C GLU A 458 34.75 11.56 14.87
N GLY A 459 33.95 12.32 15.64
CA GLY A 459 32.71 12.94 15.15
C GLY A 459 32.98 14.03 14.10
N ALA A 460 34.02 14.84 14.32
CA ALA A 460 34.45 15.85 13.35
C ALA A 460 34.96 15.23 12.04
N LEU A 461 35.75 14.15 12.12
CA LEU A 461 36.19 13.38 10.95
C LEU A 461 35.00 12.77 10.20
N GLY A 462 33.97 12.30 10.91
CA GLY A 462 32.74 11.80 10.30
C GLY A 462 32.03 12.84 9.45
N LEU A 463 31.78 14.01 10.02
CA LEU A 463 31.16 15.11 9.28
C LEU A 463 32.04 15.58 8.10
N GLN A 464 33.36 15.57 8.24
CA GLN A 464 34.28 15.92 7.15
C GLN A 464 34.24 14.88 6.01
N SER A 465 34.10 13.59 6.32
CA SER A 465 33.87 12.55 5.32
C SER A 465 32.53 12.74 4.62
N GLU A 466 31.47 13.13 5.34
CA GLU A 466 30.16 13.44 4.73
C GLU A 466 30.24 14.65 3.79
N VAL A 467 30.93 15.73 4.18
CA VAL A 467 31.18 16.90 3.33
C VAL A 467 31.91 16.49 2.05
N SER A 468 32.99 15.74 2.17
CA SER A 468 33.77 15.23 1.03
C SER A 468 32.93 14.34 0.10
N LEU A 469 32.06 13.51 0.67
CA LEU A 469 31.13 12.68 -0.09
C LEU A 469 30.15 13.53 -0.90
N ILE A 470 29.50 14.54 -0.30
CA ILE A 470 28.59 15.44 -1.05
C ILE A 470 29.35 16.20 -2.14
N ARG A 471 30.57 16.67 -1.87
CA ARG A 471 31.42 17.30 -2.90
C ARG A 471 31.72 16.36 -4.05
N SER A 472 31.94 15.07 -3.79
CA SER A 472 32.11 14.10 -4.87
C SER A 472 30.87 14.02 -5.78
N TYR A 473 29.65 14.08 -5.22
CA TYR A 473 28.42 14.11 -6.02
C TYR A 473 28.23 15.42 -6.78
N LEU A 474 28.59 16.56 -6.19
CA LEU A 474 28.59 17.86 -6.90
C LEU A 474 29.61 17.89 -8.04
N ALA A 475 30.77 17.25 -7.88
CA ALA A 475 31.75 17.09 -8.95
C ALA A 475 31.18 16.25 -10.11
N ARG A 476 30.49 15.14 -9.81
CA ARG A 476 29.79 14.33 -10.83
C ARG A 476 28.76 15.14 -11.59
N SER A 477 27.94 15.94 -10.89
CA SER A 477 26.90 16.74 -11.53
C SER A 477 27.47 17.82 -12.47
N ARG A 478 28.67 18.31 -12.19
CA ARG A 478 29.44 19.25 -13.04
C ARG A 478 30.27 18.53 -14.13
N SER A 479 30.17 17.21 -14.25
CA SER A 479 30.98 16.39 -15.16
C SER A 479 32.51 16.53 -14.93
N ASP A 480 32.91 16.78 -13.68
CA ASP A 480 34.31 16.74 -13.24
C ASP A 480 34.63 15.33 -12.69
N ASP A 481 34.68 14.36 -13.60
CA ASP A 481 34.83 12.93 -13.28
C ASP A 481 36.12 12.63 -12.50
N LYS A 482 37.16 13.43 -12.72
CA LYS A 482 38.44 13.28 -12.01
C LYS A 482 38.28 13.65 -10.54
N SER A 483 37.80 14.86 -10.24
CA SER A 483 37.59 15.31 -8.87
C SER A 483 36.58 14.42 -8.14
N ALA A 484 35.52 13.98 -8.83
CA ALA A 484 34.55 13.03 -8.27
C ALA A 484 35.21 11.72 -7.81
N SER A 485 36.01 11.10 -8.68
CA SER A 485 36.71 9.84 -8.40
C SER A 485 37.75 10.01 -7.29
N ASP A 486 38.55 11.08 -7.34
CA ASP A 486 39.60 11.35 -6.35
C ASP A 486 39.00 11.54 -4.94
N LEU A 487 37.94 12.36 -4.83
CA LEU A 487 37.22 12.59 -3.57
C LEU A 487 36.57 11.31 -3.04
N THR A 488 35.95 10.50 -3.91
CA THR A 488 35.27 9.28 -3.47
C THR A 488 36.26 8.25 -2.93
N ARG A 489 37.43 8.10 -3.58
CA ARG A 489 38.51 7.22 -3.07
C ARG A 489 39.11 7.75 -1.78
N GLN A 490 39.25 9.07 -1.64
CA GLN A 490 39.70 9.68 -0.40
C GLN A 490 38.72 9.37 0.75
N VAL A 491 37.42 9.59 0.55
CA VAL A 491 36.39 9.24 1.54
C VAL A 491 36.46 7.77 1.91
N LEU A 492 36.63 6.87 0.93
CA LEU A 492 36.76 5.44 1.22
C LEU A 492 37.99 5.13 2.10
N ALA A 493 39.13 5.74 1.82
CA ALA A 493 40.34 5.58 2.62
C ALA A 493 40.17 6.10 4.06
N ASP A 494 39.45 7.22 4.22
CA ASP A 494 39.17 7.83 5.52
C ASP A 494 38.20 6.98 6.35
N ILE A 495 37.17 6.38 5.72
CA ILE A 495 36.15 5.59 6.42
C ILE A 495 36.55 4.13 6.68
N ASP A 496 37.58 3.60 6.03
CA ASP A 496 38.04 2.23 6.26
C ASP A 496 38.67 2.02 7.64
N HIS A 497 39.07 3.11 8.30
CA HIS A 497 39.66 3.10 9.63
C HIS A 497 38.72 3.59 10.74
N THR A 498 37.44 3.85 10.42
CA THR A 498 36.46 4.42 11.34
C THR A 498 35.17 3.59 11.37
N ARG A 499 34.29 3.86 12.35
CA ARG A 499 32.97 3.19 12.47
C ARG A 499 31.84 3.94 11.76
N ILE A 500 32.18 4.87 10.86
CA ILE A 500 31.23 5.78 10.23
C ILE A 500 30.38 5.02 9.18
N PRO A 501 29.03 5.06 9.26
CA PRO A 501 28.14 4.29 8.37
C PRO A 501 27.94 5.00 7.02
N LEU A 502 29.03 5.21 6.28
CA LEU A 502 29.03 5.82 4.95
C LEU A 502 29.50 4.86 3.84
N LYS A 503 29.93 3.64 4.17
CA LYS A 503 30.53 2.72 3.20
C LYS A 503 29.57 2.42 2.07
N SER A 504 28.29 2.19 2.36
CA SER A 504 27.30 1.87 1.33
C SER A 504 27.17 2.96 0.27
N VAL A 505 27.07 4.22 0.67
CA VAL A 505 26.89 5.37 -0.24
C VAL A 505 28.18 5.71 -0.96
N THR A 506 29.34 5.54 -0.32
CA THR A 506 30.66 5.73 -0.95
C THR A 506 30.92 4.67 -2.02
N TYR A 507 30.66 3.39 -1.74
CA TYR A 507 30.76 2.33 -2.75
C TYR A 507 29.75 2.50 -3.88
N TYR A 508 28.54 3.00 -3.59
CA TYR A 508 27.59 3.35 -4.66
C TYR A 508 28.15 4.45 -5.57
N GLY A 509 28.80 5.47 -4.99
CA GLY A 509 29.50 6.51 -5.75
C GLY A 509 30.62 5.95 -6.65
N LEU A 510 31.45 5.04 -6.13
CA LEU A 510 32.47 4.34 -6.94
C LEU A 510 31.82 3.55 -8.08
N GLY A 511 30.73 2.84 -7.80
CA GLY A 511 29.96 2.12 -8.81
C GLY A 511 29.44 3.02 -9.92
N LEU A 512 28.99 4.24 -9.59
CA LEU A 512 28.59 5.24 -10.58
C LEU A 512 29.77 5.74 -11.42
N ASP A 513 30.93 5.97 -10.80
CA ASP A 513 32.14 6.43 -11.50
C ASP A 513 32.67 5.39 -12.47
N ASP A 514 32.76 4.13 -12.01
CA ASP A 514 33.22 3.00 -12.82
C ASP A 514 32.23 2.73 -13.95
N TYR A 515 30.92 2.75 -13.67
CA TYR A 515 29.89 2.65 -14.71
C TYR A 515 30.00 3.77 -15.74
N GLY A 516 30.19 5.03 -15.30
CA GLY A 516 30.37 6.18 -16.18
C GLY A 516 31.60 6.07 -17.08
N ARG A 517 32.71 5.51 -16.58
CA ARG A 517 33.92 5.23 -17.37
C ARG A 517 33.80 4.01 -18.27
N GLY A 518 32.82 3.14 -18.03
CA GLY A 518 32.67 1.87 -18.73
C GLY A 518 33.43 0.70 -18.13
N ASP A 519 34.01 0.85 -16.93
CA ASP A 519 34.58 -0.27 -16.19
C ASP A 519 33.46 -1.04 -15.48
N LEU A 520 32.76 -1.89 -16.25
CA LEU A 520 31.60 -2.62 -15.73
C LEU A 520 31.98 -3.65 -14.66
N THR A 521 33.22 -4.15 -14.68
CA THR A 521 33.74 -5.08 -13.68
C THR A 521 33.99 -4.36 -12.36
N GLY A 522 34.70 -3.23 -12.38
CA GLY A 522 34.88 -2.38 -11.19
C GLY A 522 33.55 -1.90 -10.63
N ALA A 523 32.63 -1.48 -11.50
CA ALA A 523 31.29 -1.08 -11.11
C ALA A 523 30.52 -2.20 -10.40
N GLU A 524 30.59 -3.44 -10.89
CA GLU A 524 29.95 -4.58 -10.26
C GLU A 524 30.51 -4.87 -8.86
N GLU A 525 31.84 -4.88 -8.70
CA GLU A 525 32.48 -5.09 -7.40
C GLU A 525 32.09 -4.00 -6.38
N ALA A 526 32.11 -2.74 -6.82
CA ALA A 526 31.70 -1.61 -6.00
C ALA A 526 30.21 -1.69 -5.62
N LEU A 527 29.32 -2.00 -6.57
CA LEU A 527 27.87 -2.07 -6.30
C LEU A 527 27.48 -3.25 -5.42
N LYS A 528 28.16 -4.41 -5.54
CA LYS A 528 27.99 -5.53 -4.60
C LYS A 528 28.41 -5.11 -3.18
N SER A 529 29.52 -4.40 -3.05
CA SER A 529 29.98 -3.86 -1.77
C SER A 529 28.98 -2.84 -1.21
N ALA A 530 28.41 -1.97 -2.07
CA ALA A 530 27.39 -1.00 -1.69
C ALA A 530 26.12 -1.67 -1.16
N VAL A 531 25.65 -2.74 -1.82
CA VAL A 531 24.52 -3.56 -1.34
C VAL A 531 24.83 -4.19 0.02
N HIS A 532 25.99 -4.84 0.16
CA HIS A 532 26.40 -5.48 1.41
C HIS A 532 26.44 -4.49 2.58
N TYR A 533 27.19 -3.39 2.43
CA TYR A 533 27.27 -2.37 3.48
C TYR A 533 25.94 -1.66 3.68
N GLY A 534 25.11 -1.49 2.65
CA GLY A 534 23.78 -0.91 2.79
C GLY A 534 22.85 -1.77 3.65
N GLN A 535 23.00 -3.11 3.59
CA GLN A 535 22.28 -4.01 4.48
C GLN A 535 22.77 -3.92 5.93
N VAL A 536 24.09 -3.84 6.12
CA VAL A 536 24.73 -3.70 7.45
C VAL A 536 24.36 -2.36 8.10
N GLU A 537 24.46 -1.27 7.34
CA GLU A 537 24.15 0.10 7.75
C GLU A 537 22.64 0.39 7.78
N ARG A 538 21.79 -0.56 7.36
CA ARG A 538 20.33 -0.44 7.32
C ARG A 538 19.84 0.74 6.45
N LYS A 539 20.43 0.91 5.26
CA LYS A 539 20.07 1.95 4.27
C LYS A 539 19.32 1.36 3.07
N PRO A 540 17.98 1.18 3.15
CA PRO A 540 17.22 0.47 2.11
C PRO A 540 17.21 1.19 0.76
N SER A 541 17.23 2.52 0.74
CA SER A 541 17.31 3.31 -0.50
C SER A 541 18.60 3.05 -1.29
N THR A 542 19.74 2.99 -0.59
CA THR A 542 21.04 2.63 -1.18
C THR A 542 21.03 1.20 -1.69
N VAL A 543 20.55 0.23 -0.89
CA VAL A 543 20.46 -1.19 -1.29
C VAL A 543 19.66 -1.37 -2.58
N LEU A 544 18.49 -0.74 -2.70
CA LEU A 544 17.67 -0.84 -3.91
C LEU A 544 18.32 -0.15 -5.11
N SER A 545 18.97 1.00 -4.90
CA SER A 545 19.58 1.77 -6.00
C SER A 545 20.86 1.10 -6.51
N SER A 546 21.72 0.61 -5.61
CA SER A 546 22.93 -0.12 -5.97
C SER A 546 22.59 -1.47 -6.61
N GLY A 547 21.64 -2.23 -6.05
CA GLY A 547 21.17 -3.48 -6.64
C GLY A 547 20.49 -3.27 -8.00
N GLY A 548 19.73 -2.19 -8.16
CA GLY A 548 19.11 -1.84 -9.44
C GLY A 548 20.13 -1.48 -10.52
N LEU A 549 21.14 -0.67 -10.22
CA LEU A 549 22.21 -0.35 -11.17
C LEU A 549 23.06 -1.59 -11.50
N LEU A 550 23.32 -2.44 -10.51
CA LEU A 550 24.00 -3.73 -10.73
C LEU A 550 23.20 -4.61 -11.69
N ALA A 551 21.89 -4.73 -11.48
CA ALA A 551 21.00 -5.47 -12.37
C ALA A 551 20.95 -4.85 -13.79
N TRP A 552 21.01 -3.53 -13.90
CA TRP A 552 21.12 -2.84 -15.19
C TRP A 552 22.41 -3.21 -15.95
N ILE A 553 23.54 -3.28 -15.24
CA ILE A 553 24.83 -3.71 -15.82
C ILE A 553 24.76 -5.17 -16.28
N GLN A 554 24.29 -6.07 -15.40
CA GLN A 554 24.13 -7.50 -15.69
C GLN A 554 23.19 -7.72 -16.89
N TYR A 555 22.10 -6.96 -16.97
CA TYR A 555 21.18 -6.99 -18.09
C TYR A 555 21.87 -6.61 -19.42
N ASN A 556 22.67 -5.54 -19.47
CA ASN A 556 23.39 -5.16 -20.70
C ASN A 556 24.49 -6.18 -21.07
N ARG A 557 25.06 -6.87 -20.08
CA ARG A 557 26.00 -7.99 -20.29
C ARG A 557 25.32 -9.27 -20.82
N GLY A 558 24.00 -9.39 -20.69
CA GLY A 558 23.25 -10.59 -21.10
C GLY A 558 22.97 -11.58 -19.98
N ASP A 559 23.36 -11.28 -18.74
CA ASP A 559 23.11 -12.14 -17.57
C ASP A 559 21.71 -11.86 -16.98
N MET A 560 20.67 -12.04 -17.79
CA MET A 560 19.31 -11.57 -17.45
C MET A 560 18.70 -12.29 -16.24
N ASP A 561 18.99 -13.58 -16.06
CA ASP A 561 18.56 -14.32 -14.86
C ASP A 561 19.27 -13.81 -13.60
N LEU A 562 20.58 -13.55 -13.68
CA LEU A 562 21.34 -12.96 -12.58
C LEU A 562 20.84 -11.55 -12.22
N ALA A 563 20.48 -10.75 -13.24
CA ALA A 563 19.87 -9.43 -13.04
C ALA A 563 18.53 -9.52 -12.32
N LEU A 564 17.68 -10.48 -12.69
CA LEU A 564 16.39 -10.71 -12.04
C LEU A 564 16.56 -11.22 -10.60
N ASP A 565 17.52 -12.11 -10.36
CA ASP A 565 17.85 -12.61 -9.03
C ASP A 565 18.36 -11.49 -8.12
N THR A 566 19.28 -10.65 -8.63
CA THR A 566 19.77 -9.45 -7.93
C THR A 566 18.62 -8.54 -7.54
N CYS A 567 17.72 -8.22 -8.48
CA CYS A 567 16.53 -7.40 -8.22
C CYS A 567 15.62 -8.01 -7.14
N THR A 568 15.42 -9.32 -7.21
CA THR A 568 14.55 -10.06 -6.29
C THR A 568 15.14 -10.12 -4.89
N GLU A 569 16.45 -10.33 -4.77
CA GLU A 569 17.14 -10.42 -3.49
C GLU A 569 17.10 -9.10 -2.73
N VAL A 570 17.46 -7.99 -3.37
CA VAL A 570 17.45 -6.67 -2.71
C VAL A 570 16.02 -6.26 -2.34
N ARG A 571 15.02 -6.56 -3.19
CA ARG A 571 13.62 -6.30 -2.87
C ARG A 571 13.15 -7.14 -1.69
N ARG A 572 13.49 -8.43 -1.66
CA ARG A 572 13.14 -9.33 -0.55
C ARG A 572 13.75 -8.85 0.76
N TRP A 573 15.00 -8.40 0.75
CA TRP A 573 15.65 -7.89 1.95
C TRP A 573 14.93 -6.63 2.49
N VAL A 574 14.56 -5.68 1.61
CA VAL A 574 13.81 -4.48 2.02
C VAL A 574 12.43 -4.86 2.54
N ASP A 575 11.68 -5.69 1.83
CA ASP A 575 10.33 -6.10 2.24
C ASP A 575 10.37 -6.87 3.58
N GLN A 576 11.46 -7.56 3.93
CA GLN A 576 11.61 -8.23 5.23
C GLN A 576 11.82 -7.27 6.41
N HIS A 577 12.43 -6.11 6.19
CA HIS A 577 12.85 -5.20 7.26
C HIS A 577 12.07 -3.88 7.30
N TYR A 578 11.36 -3.54 6.21
CA TYR A 578 10.68 -2.25 6.02
C TYR A 578 9.27 -2.41 5.41
N SER A 579 8.61 -3.54 5.62
CA SER A 579 7.21 -3.76 5.22
C SER A 579 6.24 -3.21 6.27
N ASP A 580 6.06 -1.90 6.29
CA ASP A 580 4.91 -1.30 6.95
C ASP A 580 3.78 -1.10 5.92
N PRO A 581 2.66 -1.85 6.01
CA PRO A 581 1.53 -1.70 5.08
C PRO A 581 0.87 -0.32 5.14
N SER A 582 1.10 0.44 6.21
CA SER A 582 0.60 1.81 6.36
C SER A 582 1.48 2.85 5.68
N GLN A 583 2.68 2.46 5.22
CA GLN A 583 3.64 3.36 4.57
C GLN A 583 3.72 3.09 3.06
N PRO A 584 4.01 4.12 2.24
CA PRO A 584 4.30 3.94 0.83
C PRO A 584 5.48 3.00 0.62
N ARG A 585 5.37 2.07 -0.34
CA ARG A 585 6.46 1.14 -0.65
C ARG A 585 7.65 1.92 -1.22
N LEU A 586 8.85 1.64 -0.71
CA LEU A 586 10.08 2.23 -1.25
C LEU A 586 10.28 1.80 -2.71
N ILE A 587 10.43 2.79 -3.59
CA ILE A 587 10.58 2.60 -5.04
C ILE A 587 11.95 3.12 -5.45
N SER A 588 12.71 2.31 -6.19
CA SER A 588 13.98 2.71 -6.80
C SER A 588 13.83 2.79 -8.31
N CYS A 589 14.30 3.89 -8.89
CA CYS A 589 14.25 4.14 -10.33
C CYS A 589 15.12 3.13 -11.09
N TRP A 590 16.36 2.88 -10.66
CA TRP A 590 17.24 1.89 -11.29
C TRP A 590 16.65 0.48 -11.26
N LEU A 591 16.14 0.05 -10.10
CA LEU A 591 15.59 -1.29 -9.93
C LEU A 591 14.38 -1.53 -10.85
N ASN A 592 13.42 -0.60 -10.85
CA ASN A 592 12.22 -0.74 -11.67
C ASN A 592 12.51 -0.53 -13.16
N ALA A 593 13.47 0.32 -13.53
CA ALA A 593 13.93 0.47 -14.90
C ALA A 593 14.57 -0.83 -15.42
N ALA A 594 15.45 -1.46 -14.64
CA ALA A 594 16.04 -2.75 -14.97
C ALA A 594 14.97 -3.85 -15.13
N LEU A 595 14.03 -3.96 -14.18
CA LEU A 595 12.92 -4.91 -14.26
C LEU A 595 12.04 -4.66 -15.49
N THR A 596 11.76 -3.39 -15.81
CA THR A 596 10.99 -3.02 -17.01
C THR A 596 11.68 -3.53 -18.27
N GLU A 597 12.98 -3.28 -18.44
CA GLU A 597 13.74 -3.74 -19.60
C GLU A 597 13.88 -5.27 -19.67
N ILE A 598 14.12 -5.93 -18.54
CA ILE A 598 14.22 -7.40 -18.45
C ILE A 598 12.91 -8.06 -18.90
N HIS A 599 11.78 -7.66 -18.32
CA HIS A 599 10.47 -8.20 -18.69
C HIS A 599 10.08 -7.83 -20.12
N ARG A 600 10.44 -6.62 -20.58
CA ARG A 600 10.24 -6.21 -21.97
C ARG A 600 10.98 -7.15 -22.93
N GLU A 601 12.26 -7.40 -22.70
CA GLU A 601 13.07 -8.29 -23.54
C GLU A 601 12.58 -9.74 -23.56
N ARG A 602 11.96 -10.21 -22.46
CA ARG A 602 11.29 -11.51 -22.36
C ARG A 602 9.89 -11.55 -22.99
N ASN A 603 9.46 -10.45 -23.63
CA ASN A 603 8.12 -10.30 -24.18
C ASN A 603 6.98 -10.35 -23.14
N GLN A 604 7.26 -9.98 -21.90
CA GLN A 604 6.31 -9.90 -20.79
C GLN A 604 5.88 -8.44 -20.57
N LEU A 605 5.23 -7.86 -21.57
CA LEU A 605 4.95 -6.41 -21.60
C LEU A 605 4.04 -5.93 -20.47
N GLN A 606 3.13 -6.78 -19.98
CA GLN A 606 2.26 -6.43 -18.84
C GLN A 606 3.05 -6.30 -17.54
N ASP A 607 4.00 -7.21 -17.30
CA ASP A 607 4.88 -7.16 -16.13
C ASP A 607 5.84 -5.97 -16.22
N ALA A 608 6.38 -5.70 -17.42
CA ALA A 608 7.17 -4.51 -17.68
C ALA A 608 6.38 -3.21 -17.37
N ALA A 609 5.13 -3.12 -17.83
CA ALA A 609 4.25 -1.99 -17.55
C ALA A 609 3.93 -1.84 -16.05
N ALA A 610 3.77 -2.95 -15.32
CA ALA A 610 3.53 -2.93 -13.88
C ALA A 610 4.72 -2.37 -13.10
N HIS A 611 5.96 -2.65 -13.54
CA HIS A 611 7.17 -2.08 -12.95
C HIS A 611 7.39 -0.61 -13.32
N LEU A 612 6.99 -0.19 -14.52
CA LEU A 612 7.09 1.20 -14.96
C LEU A 612 6.04 2.11 -14.30
N ALA A 613 4.81 1.63 -14.10
CA ALA A 613 3.68 2.41 -13.58
C ALA A 613 4.02 3.27 -12.34
N PRO A 614 4.62 2.74 -11.25
CA PRO A 614 4.95 3.55 -10.09
C PRO A 614 5.96 4.67 -10.40
N LEU A 615 6.86 4.49 -11.38
CA LEU A 615 7.81 5.52 -11.77
C LEU A 615 7.15 6.69 -12.50
N LEU A 616 6.05 6.46 -13.22
CA LEU A 616 5.31 7.51 -13.91
C LEU A 616 4.64 8.47 -12.92
N GLU A 617 4.11 7.94 -11.81
CA GLU A 617 3.57 8.77 -10.73
C GLU A 617 4.64 9.70 -10.13
N HIS A 618 5.89 9.22 -10.03
CA HIS A 618 7.01 10.03 -9.55
C HIS A 618 7.35 11.15 -10.54
N VAL A 619 7.33 10.87 -11.85
CA VAL A 619 7.55 11.88 -12.89
C VAL A 619 6.47 12.97 -12.81
N ASP A 620 5.20 12.59 -12.66
CA ASP A 620 4.07 13.52 -12.58
C ASP A 620 4.13 14.42 -11.33
N GLN A 621 4.68 13.91 -10.22
CA GLN A 621 4.87 14.66 -8.96
C GLN A 621 6.16 15.49 -8.92
N GLY A 622 7.04 15.32 -9.90
CA GLY A 622 8.36 15.94 -9.96
C GLY A 622 9.45 15.02 -9.41
N THR A 623 10.34 14.57 -10.30
CA THR A 623 11.46 13.66 -10.00
C THR A 623 12.81 14.33 -10.27
N GLU A 624 13.88 13.78 -9.68
CA GLU A 624 15.27 14.17 -9.95
C GLU A 624 15.58 14.04 -11.47
N PRO A 625 16.24 15.03 -12.11
CA PRO A 625 16.45 15.06 -13.55
C PRO A 625 17.07 13.79 -14.16
N GLY A 626 18.07 13.20 -13.52
CA GLY A 626 18.70 11.96 -13.97
C GLY A 626 17.74 10.78 -13.95
N GLN A 627 17.04 10.58 -12.84
CA GLN A 627 15.99 9.57 -12.71
C GLN A 627 14.88 9.77 -13.74
N HIS A 628 14.43 11.01 -13.94
CA HIS A 628 13.42 11.34 -14.96
C HIS A 628 13.86 10.92 -16.36
N VAL A 629 15.13 11.20 -16.71
CA VAL A 629 15.69 10.78 -18.01
C VAL A 629 15.67 9.26 -18.17
N ILE A 630 16.05 8.49 -17.14
CA ILE A 630 15.98 7.02 -17.19
C ILE A 630 14.53 6.54 -17.33
N ILE A 631 13.60 7.07 -16.54
CA ILE A 631 12.19 6.66 -16.55
C ILE A 631 11.59 6.88 -17.92
N GLN A 632 11.83 8.06 -18.52
CA GLN A 632 11.34 8.37 -19.85
C GLN A 632 12.03 7.53 -20.93
N HIS A 633 13.32 7.19 -20.75
CA HIS A 633 14.03 6.29 -21.65
C HIS A 633 13.37 4.90 -21.71
N VAL A 634 13.14 4.25 -20.55
CA VAL A 634 12.48 2.93 -20.50
C VAL A 634 11.01 2.99 -20.88
N ARG A 635 10.32 4.11 -20.61
CA ARG A 635 8.96 4.37 -21.12
C ARG A 635 8.94 4.41 -22.63
N GLY A 636 9.93 5.06 -23.23
CA GLY A 636 10.13 5.06 -24.68
C GLY A 636 10.28 3.64 -25.22
N HIS A 637 11.12 2.83 -24.59
CA HIS A 637 11.35 1.44 -25.00
C HIS A 637 10.07 0.60 -24.95
N LEU A 638 9.31 0.68 -23.85
CA LEU A 638 8.04 -0.05 -23.72
C LEU A 638 7.01 0.43 -24.75
N ALA A 639 6.89 1.74 -24.96
CA ALA A 639 5.99 2.30 -25.97
C ALA A 639 6.37 1.87 -27.39
N PHE A 640 7.67 1.75 -27.69
CA PHE A 640 8.16 1.19 -28.95
C PHE A 640 7.75 -0.28 -29.10
N SER A 641 7.92 -1.10 -28.06
CA SER A 641 7.51 -2.52 -28.07
C SER A 641 6.01 -2.73 -28.31
N ASP A 642 5.18 -1.78 -27.87
CA ASP A 642 3.73 -1.75 -28.11
C ASP A 642 3.35 -1.21 -29.50
N GLY A 643 4.30 -0.69 -30.28
CA GLY A 643 4.05 -0.04 -31.58
C GLY A 643 3.52 1.40 -31.47
N HIS A 644 3.53 2.00 -30.28
CA HIS A 644 3.15 3.40 -30.06
C HIS A 644 4.33 4.36 -30.30
N PHE A 645 4.85 4.41 -31.53
CA PHE A 645 6.07 5.14 -31.86
C PHE A 645 6.03 6.63 -31.49
N GLN A 646 4.89 7.31 -31.66
CA GLN A 646 4.78 8.73 -31.28
C GLN A 646 4.94 8.92 -29.77
N LYS A 647 4.32 8.06 -28.95
CA LYS A 647 4.49 8.13 -27.49
C LYS A 647 5.94 7.86 -27.08
N ALA A 648 6.62 6.97 -27.81
CA ALA A 648 8.04 6.71 -27.58
C ALA A 648 8.90 7.95 -27.88
N ILE A 649 8.65 8.61 -29.02
CA ILE A 649 9.31 9.86 -29.40
C ILE A 649 9.06 10.95 -28.35
N ASP A 650 7.81 11.17 -27.95
CA ASP A 650 7.45 12.20 -26.97
C ASP A 650 8.19 12.00 -25.63
N ALA A 651 8.26 10.75 -25.14
CA ALA A 651 9.00 10.43 -23.92
C ALA A 651 10.51 10.70 -24.07
N LEU A 652 11.11 10.32 -25.19
CA LEU A 652 12.55 10.50 -25.44
C LEU A 652 12.92 11.97 -25.69
N GLU A 653 12.03 12.75 -26.28
CA GLU A 653 12.19 14.20 -26.40
C GLU A 653 12.15 14.91 -25.05
N ASP A 654 11.22 14.51 -24.18
CA ASP A 654 11.15 14.99 -22.80
C ASP A 654 12.43 14.66 -22.01
N ALA A 655 12.93 13.42 -22.15
CA ALA A 655 14.22 13.00 -21.58
C ALA A 655 15.38 13.87 -22.09
N GLU A 656 15.49 14.08 -23.41
CA GLU A 656 16.57 14.88 -24.01
C GLU A 656 16.49 16.35 -23.58
N GLN A 657 15.30 16.93 -23.56
CA GLN A 657 15.08 18.33 -23.20
C GLN A 657 15.45 18.57 -21.73
N LEU A 658 15.00 17.70 -20.83
CA LEU A 658 15.32 17.82 -19.41
C LEU A 658 16.80 17.56 -19.15
N GLY A 659 17.37 16.52 -19.76
CA GLY A 659 18.78 16.16 -19.67
C GLY A 659 19.71 17.31 -20.05
N ARG A 660 19.36 18.05 -21.12
CA ARG A 660 20.08 19.26 -21.54
C ARG A 660 19.87 20.44 -20.58
N LYS A 661 18.60 20.73 -20.22
CA LYS A 661 18.25 21.90 -19.40
C LYS A 661 18.78 21.82 -17.96
N ARG A 662 18.91 20.62 -17.41
CA ARG A 662 19.29 20.36 -16.02
C ARG A 662 20.57 19.54 -15.90
N ARG A 663 21.48 19.59 -16.88
CA ARG A 663 22.70 18.77 -16.90
C ARG A 663 23.51 18.85 -15.60
N GLU A 664 23.65 20.05 -15.05
CA GLU A 664 24.40 20.32 -13.80
C GLU A 664 23.81 19.66 -12.54
N HIS A 665 22.63 19.03 -12.66
CA HIS A 665 21.94 18.34 -11.57
C HIS A 665 21.99 16.81 -11.72
N ILE A 666 22.55 16.29 -12.82
CA ILE A 666 22.57 14.85 -13.11
C ILE A 666 23.91 14.27 -12.70
N VAL A 667 23.91 13.39 -11.69
CA VAL A 667 25.13 12.82 -11.06
C VAL A 667 25.71 11.60 -11.80
N PHE A 668 25.18 11.22 -12.95
CA PHE A 668 25.68 10.13 -13.78
C PHE A 668 25.50 10.47 -15.26
N GLU A 669 26.06 9.66 -16.15
CA GLU A 669 25.81 9.81 -17.59
C GLU A 669 24.52 9.07 -17.98
N PRO A 670 23.46 9.78 -18.40
CA PRO A 670 22.19 9.14 -18.71
C PRO A 670 22.25 8.32 -20.00
N PRO A 671 21.30 7.39 -20.23
CA PRO A 671 21.21 6.63 -21.47
C PRO A 671 21.07 7.51 -22.72
N ALA A 672 21.61 7.06 -23.85
CA ALA A 672 21.58 7.72 -25.15
C ALA A 672 20.16 7.83 -25.78
N SER A 673 19.30 8.68 -25.20
CA SER A 673 17.90 8.82 -25.60
C SER A 673 17.72 9.33 -27.04
N ALA A 674 18.65 10.15 -27.53
CA ALA A 674 18.63 10.63 -28.92
C ALA A 674 18.87 9.50 -29.94
N ALA A 675 19.75 8.54 -29.62
CA ALA A 675 19.98 7.36 -30.46
C ALA A 675 18.72 6.51 -30.59
N PHE A 676 18.02 6.30 -29.47
CA PHE A 676 16.78 5.55 -29.49
C PHE A 676 15.62 6.33 -30.14
N LYS A 677 15.58 7.66 -30.02
CA LYS A 677 14.64 8.50 -30.76
C LYS A 677 14.87 8.40 -32.27
N ALA A 678 16.11 8.39 -32.72
CA ALA A 678 16.44 8.16 -34.13
C ALA A 678 15.93 6.80 -34.62
N ARG A 679 16.04 5.74 -33.80
CA ARG A 679 15.44 4.43 -34.10
C ARG A 679 13.92 4.50 -34.25
N CYS A 680 13.22 5.27 -33.42
CA CYS A 680 11.78 5.50 -33.55
C CYS A 680 11.42 6.18 -34.88
N PHE A 681 12.19 7.19 -35.29
CA PHE A 681 12.03 7.84 -36.60
C PHE A 681 12.30 6.88 -37.76
N LEU A 682 13.32 6.03 -37.68
CA LEU A 682 13.60 5.01 -38.70
C LEU A 682 12.44 4.00 -38.83
N ALA A 683 11.88 3.54 -37.71
CA ALA A 683 10.74 2.61 -37.69
C ALA A 683 9.48 3.18 -38.36
N THR A 684 9.34 4.51 -38.37
CA THR A 684 8.23 5.24 -39.01
C THR A 684 8.57 5.78 -40.41
N GLY A 685 9.77 5.48 -40.93
CA GLY A 685 10.24 5.91 -42.26
C GLY A 685 10.72 7.37 -42.33
N GLN A 686 10.87 8.04 -41.19
CA GLN A 686 11.26 9.46 -41.08
C GLN A 686 12.79 9.64 -41.07
N ILE A 687 13.47 9.24 -42.15
CA ILE A 687 14.95 9.21 -42.24
C ILE A 687 15.59 10.58 -41.97
N ALA A 688 15.02 11.67 -42.48
CA ALA A 688 15.55 13.02 -42.28
C ALA A 688 15.55 13.45 -40.80
N GLN A 689 14.50 13.09 -40.04
CA GLN A 689 14.41 13.39 -38.61
C GLN A 689 15.33 12.49 -37.78
N ALA A 690 15.50 11.23 -38.19
CA ALA A 690 16.50 10.34 -37.61
C ALA A 690 17.93 10.91 -37.75
N ARG A 691 18.27 11.39 -38.96
CA ARG A 691 19.53 12.08 -39.24
C ARG A 691 19.73 13.31 -38.38
N GLN A 692 18.74 14.21 -38.34
CA GLN A 692 18.82 15.42 -37.52
C GLN A 692 19.02 15.11 -36.03
N SER A 693 18.37 14.07 -35.52
CA SER A 693 18.51 13.62 -34.14
C SER A 693 19.94 13.17 -33.84
N LEU A 694 20.57 12.40 -34.74
CA LEU A 694 21.93 11.91 -34.56
C LEU A 694 23.01 12.96 -34.81
N GLU A 695 22.84 13.87 -35.77
CA GLU A 695 23.78 14.96 -36.04
C GLU A 695 23.89 15.93 -34.85
N SER A 696 22.83 16.04 -34.04
CA SER A 696 22.87 16.83 -32.81
C SER A 696 23.79 16.25 -31.71
N LEU A 697 24.20 14.98 -31.83
CA LEU A 697 25.05 14.27 -30.86
C LEU A 697 26.55 14.57 -31.01
N ASP A 698 27.01 14.94 -32.22
CA ASP A 698 28.43 15.16 -32.55
C ASP A 698 29.06 16.34 -31.75
N SER A 699 28.23 17.08 -31.01
CA SER A 699 28.62 18.19 -30.14
C SER A 699 28.76 17.83 -28.66
N GLN A 700 28.41 16.62 -28.22
CA GLN A 700 28.45 16.18 -26.81
C GLN A 700 29.45 15.04 -26.62
N ALA A 701 30.48 15.26 -25.79
CA ALA A 701 31.44 14.22 -25.44
C ALA A 701 30.79 13.20 -24.48
N VAL A 702 30.25 12.12 -25.05
CA VAL A 702 29.81 10.92 -24.34
C VAL A 702 31.04 10.19 -23.79
N THR A 703 31.11 9.87 -22.49
CA THR A 703 32.27 9.18 -21.90
C THR A 703 32.03 7.68 -21.74
N ASN A 704 30.80 7.27 -21.44
CA ASN A 704 30.39 5.89 -21.26
C ASN A 704 30.40 5.09 -22.60
N PRO A 705 31.08 3.93 -22.68
CA PRO A 705 31.14 3.12 -23.90
C PRO A 705 29.77 2.61 -24.34
N LEU A 706 28.87 2.20 -23.43
CA LEU A 706 27.54 1.72 -23.80
C LEU A 706 26.74 2.79 -24.57
N ASN A 707 26.85 4.06 -24.15
CA ASN A 707 26.21 5.16 -24.87
C ASN A 707 26.86 5.41 -26.24
N ARG A 708 28.20 5.33 -26.34
CA ARG A 708 28.93 5.47 -27.63
C ARG A 708 28.59 4.36 -28.60
N GLU A 709 28.50 3.14 -28.10
CA GLU A 709 28.08 1.95 -28.85
C GLU A 709 26.66 2.16 -29.37
N GLN A 710 25.71 2.53 -28.51
CA GLN A 710 24.33 2.74 -28.92
C GLN A 710 24.15 3.86 -29.95
N ASN A 711 24.92 4.96 -29.83
CA ASN A 711 24.99 6.01 -30.83
C ASN A 711 25.51 5.47 -32.17
N SER A 712 26.59 4.67 -32.14
CA SER A 712 27.20 4.07 -33.34
C SER A 712 26.28 3.07 -34.03
N ILE A 713 25.58 2.21 -33.27
CA ILE A 713 24.57 1.28 -33.79
C ILE A 713 23.46 2.06 -34.50
N SER A 714 22.98 3.12 -33.87
CA SER A 714 21.88 3.94 -34.43
C SER A 714 22.32 4.69 -35.68
N TYR A 715 23.57 5.16 -35.74
CA TYR A 715 24.15 5.75 -36.94
C TYR A 715 24.33 4.72 -38.06
N ALA A 716 24.77 3.50 -37.74
CA ALA A 716 24.84 2.40 -38.70
C ALA A 716 23.45 2.03 -39.25
N ARG A 717 22.41 1.98 -38.41
CA ARG A 717 21.01 1.79 -38.84
C ARG A 717 20.56 2.90 -39.81
N LEU A 718 20.91 4.16 -39.53
CA LEU A 718 20.63 5.29 -40.43
C LEU A 718 21.32 5.09 -41.80
N LEU A 719 22.60 4.74 -41.82
CA LEU A 719 23.36 4.52 -43.06
C LEU A 719 22.76 3.36 -43.89
N VAL A 720 22.33 2.28 -43.22
CA VAL A 720 21.61 1.16 -43.86
C VAL A 720 20.30 1.65 -44.49
N ALA A 721 19.52 2.45 -43.77
CA ALA A 721 18.26 3.01 -44.27
C ALA A 721 18.45 3.97 -45.45
N GLU A 722 19.59 4.66 -45.52
CA GLU A 722 19.97 5.54 -46.64
C GLU A 722 20.61 4.81 -47.84
N GLY A 723 20.74 3.49 -47.77
CA GLY A 723 21.35 2.70 -48.84
C GLY A 723 22.87 2.86 -48.93
N GLN A 724 23.54 3.12 -47.81
CA GLN A 724 25.01 3.18 -47.69
C GLN A 724 25.55 2.03 -46.80
N PRO A 725 25.30 0.75 -47.16
CA PRO A 725 25.68 -0.39 -46.32
C PRO A 725 27.20 -0.54 -46.15
N GLU A 726 28.02 -0.06 -47.11
CA GLU A 726 29.49 -0.10 -47.01
C GLU A 726 29.98 0.69 -45.79
N LYS A 727 29.49 1.92 -45.63
CA LYS A 727 29.87 2.78 -44.50
C LYS A 727 29.33 2.26 -43.18
N ALA A 728 28.14 1.64 -43.19
CA ALA A 728 27.61 1.00 -42.01
C ALA A 728 28.52 -0.14 -41.54
N LEU A 729 28.99 -0.98 -42.47
CA LEU A 729 29.89 -2.11 -42.15
C LEU A 729 31.26 -1.66 -41.63
N GLU A 730 31.77 -0.51 -42.07
CA GLU A 730 33.02 0.07 -41.52
C GLU A 730 32.89 0.39 -40.02
N ILE A 731 31.77 0.98 -39.61
CA ILE A 731 31.47 1.29 -38.21
C ILE A 731 31.25 0.00 -37.42
N LEU A 732 30.38 -0.88 -37.94
CA LEU A 732 29.97 -2.09 -37.21
C LEU A 732 31.10 -3.10 -37.03
N LYS A 733 32.10 -3.14 -37.92
CA LYS A 733 33.25 -4.04 -37.78
C LYS A 733 34.08 -3.72 -36.53
N THR A 734 34.33 -2.43 -36.28
CA THR A 734 35.04 -1.99 -35.08
C THR A 734 34.20 -2.29 -33.84
N LEU A 735 32.90 -1.98 -33.93
CA LEU A 735 31.95 -2.18 -32.85
C LEU A 735 31.74 -3.66 -32.46
N GLU A 736 31.72 -4.58 -33.42
CA GLU A 736 31.60 -6.02 -33.17
C GLU A 736 32.77 -6.51 -32.30
N SER A 737 33.99 -6.02 -32.55
CA SER A 737 35.16 -6.37 -31.75
C SER A 737 35.14 -5.73 -30.36
N GLU A 738 34.69 -4.47 -30.24
CA GLU A 738 34.63 -3.75 -28.95
C GLU A 738 33.56 -4.35 -28.03
N THR A 739 32.36 -4.62 -28.55
CA THR A 739 31.27 -5.20 -27.77
C THR A 739 31.56 -6.64 -27.33
N GLU A 740 32.27 -7.42 -28.14
CA GLU A 740 32.71 -8.77 -27.75
C GLU A 740 33.80 -8.74 -26.67
N GLN A 741 34.81 -7.88 -26.81
CA GLN A 741 35.91 -7.78 -25.83
C GLN A 741 35.44 -7.36 -24.44
N ASN A 742 34.38 -6.53 -24.38
CA ASN A 742 33.84 -6.02 -23.12
C ASN A 742 32.59 -6.79 -22.65
N GLU A 743 32.22 -7.89 -23.32
CA GLU A 743 31.05 -8.72 -22.98
C GLU A 743 29.71 -7.93 -22.98
N HIS A 744 29.59 -6.89 -23.80
CA HIS A 744 28.37 -6.09 -23.95
C HIS A 744 27.35 -6.81 -24.85
N ASN A 745 26.92 -8.01 -24.45
CA ASN A 745 26.21 -8.95 -25.32
C ASN A 745 24.89 -8.39 -25.88
N ARG A 746 24.20 -7.47 -25.19
CA ARG A 746 23.03 -6.79 -25.74
C ARG A 746 23.38 -6.00 -27.01
N HIS A 747 24.40 -5.15 -26.94
CA HIS A 747 24.86 -4.35 -28.09
C HIS A 747 25.57 -5.21 -29.14
N LEU A 748 26.24 -6.31 -28.75
CA LEU A 748 26.77 -7.28 -29.70
C LEU A 748 25.64 -7.88 -30.57
N VAL A 749 24.52 -8.28 -29.96
CA VAL A 749 23.35 -8.79 -30.71
C VAL A 749 22.80 -7.74 -31.66
N GLU A 750 22.59 -6.50 -31.21
CA GLU A 750 22.14 -5.40 -32.09
C GLU A 750 23.12 -5.14 -33.24
N THR A 751 24.43 -5.12 -32.95
CA THR A 751 25.49 -4.93 -33.95
C THR A 751 25.46 -6.03 -35.01
N LEU A 752 25.36 -7.30 -34.59
CA LEU A 752 25.28 -8.45 -35.50
C LEU A 752 24.02 -8.40 -36.38
N LEU A 753 22.89 -7.94 -35.83
CA LEU A 753 21.63 -7.77 -36.55
C LEU A 753 21.73 -6.69 -37.64
N VAL A 754 22.28 -5.52 -37.31
CA VAL A 754 22.49 -4.44 -38.29
C VAL A 754 23.54 -4.83 -39.33
N CYS A 755 24.60 -5.55 -38.93
CA CYS A 755 25.58 -6.15 -39.84
C CYS A 755 24.90 -7.07 -40.86
N ALA A 756 24.04 -7.98 -40.39
CA ALA A 756 23.34 -8.92 -41.26
C ALA A 756 22.46 -8.21 -42.29
N GLU A 757 21.77 -7.13 -41.90
CA GLU A 757 20.96 -6.33 -42.83
C GLU A 757 21.81 -5.60 -43.87
N ALA A 758 22.94 -5.00 -43.46
CA ALA A 758 23.87 -4.35 -44.38
C ALA A 758 24.50 -5.33 -45.38
N LEU A 759 24.88 -6.54 -44.92
CA LEU A 759 25.40 -7.60 -45.78
C LEU A 759 24.35 -8.12 -46.77
N ALA A 760 23.09 -8.22 -46.34
CA ALA A 760 21.99 -8.60 -47.22
C ALA A 760 21.77 -7.57 -48.34
N LEU A 761 21.91 -6.27 -48.05
CA LEU A 761 21.87 -5.19 -49.05
C LEU A 761 22.99 -5.29 -50.10
N GLN A 762 24.16 -5.82 -49.72
CA GLN A 762 25.28 -6.09 -50.63
C GLN A 762 25.18 -7.42 -51.37
N GLY A 763 24.15 -8.24 -51.11
CA GLY A 763 24.00 -9.57 -51.69
C GLY A 763 24.94 -10.64 -51.09
N ARG A 764 25.63 -10.34 -49.98
CA ARG A 764 26.59 -11.24 -49.31
C ARG A 764 25.86 -12.23 -48.40
N SER A 765 25.16 -13.17 -49.02
CA SER A 765 24.18 -14.05 -48.35
C SER A 765 24.79 -15.01 -47.32
N ASP A 766 26.00 -15.52 -47.55
CA ASP A 766 26.64 -16.46 -46.62
C ASP A 766 27.11 -15.75 -45.34
N GLU A 767 27.73 -14.57 -45.48
CA GLU A 767 28.15 -13.76 -44.34
C GLU A 767 26.96 -13.20 -43.55
N CYS A 768 25.88 -12.83 -44.24
CA CYS A 768 24.61 -12.46 -43.61
C CYS A 768 24.09 -13.60 -42.71
N ARG A 769 24.10 -14.84 -43.23
CA ARG A 769 23.64 -16.02 -42.48
C ARG A 769 24.51 -16.28 -41.25
N GLU A 770 25.83 -16.20 -41.39
CA GLU A 770 26.78 -16.38 -40.28
C GLU A 770 26.50 -15.38 -39.16
N ARG A 771 26.27 -14.10 -39.50
CA ARG A 771 25.96 -13.05 -38.53
C ARG A 771 24.62 -13.27 -37.83
N LEU A 772 23.59 -13.72 -38.56
CA LEU A 772 22.29 -14.08 -37.96
C LEU A 772 22.38 -15.30 -37.04
N GLU A 773 23.12 -16.34 -37.43
CA GLU A 773 23.37 -17.53 -36.61
C GLU A 773 24.05 -17.16 -35.29
N ARG A 774 25.07 -16.30 -35.36
CA ARG A 774 25.77 -15.79 -34.18
C ARG A 774 24.85 -14.94 -33.29
N ALA A 775 24.08 -14.02 -33.86
CA ALA A 775 23.13 -13.19 -33.11
C ALA A 775 22.11 -14.04 -32.35
N VAL A 776 21.54 -15.05 -33.02
CA VAL A 776 20.59 -16.00 -32.42
C VAL A 776 21.25 -16.80 -31.29
N SER A 777 22.50 -17.26 -31.45
CA SER A 777 23.20 -18.01 -30.41
C SER A 777 23.39 -17.18 -29.14
N VAL A 778 23.96 -15.99 -29.25
CA VAL A 778 24.23 -15.10 -28.11
C VAL A 778 22.93 -14.70 -27.42
N ALA A 779 21.90 -14.36 -28.19
CA ALA A 779 20.61 -13.95 -27.63
C ALA A 779 19.80 -15.10 -27.01
N ALA A 780 19.93 -16.33 -27.51
CA ALA A 780 19.23 -17.49 -26.94
C ALA A 780 19.79 -17.86 -25.56
N GLU A 781 21.09 -17.68 -25.36
CA GLU A 781 21.74 -17.86 -24.05
C GLU A 781 21.32 -16.75 -23.07
N ALA A 782 21.30 -15.49 -23.51
CA ALA A 782 20.94 -14.34 -22.69
C ALA A 782 19.42 -14.12 -22.50
N GLY A 783 18.58 -14.71 -23.36
CA GLY A 783 17.12 -14.57 -23.33
C GLY A 783 16.53 -13.34 -24.06
N PHE A 784 17.30 -12.63 -24.89
CA PHE A 784 16.83 -11.41 -25.58
C PHE A 784 15.88 -11.71 -26.76
N MET A 785 14.57 -11.50 -26.62
CA MET A 785 13.63 -11.73 -27.73
C MET A 785 13.25 -10.45 -28.47
N ARG A 786 13.06 -9.33 -27.75
CA ARG A 786 12.53 -8.11 -28.38
C ARG A 786 13.52 -7.43 -29.30
N LEU A 787 14.83 -7.57 -29.05
CA LEU A 787 15.87 -7.12 -29.97
C LEU A 787 15.65 -7.56 -31.43
N PHE A 788 15.08 -8.75 -31.68
CA PHE A 788 14.83 -9.26 -33.04
C PHE A 788 13.50 -8.78 -33.62
N VAL A 789 12.48 -8.68 -32.77
CA VAL A 789 11.09 -8.36 -33.17
C VAL A 789 10.91 -6.87 -33.43
N GLU A 790 11.86 -6.07 -32.96
CA GLU A 790 11.90 -4.62 -33.09
C GLU A 790 12.78 -4.14 -34.25
N GLU A 791 13.24 -5.05 -35.11
CA GLU A 791 14.06 -4.76 -36.28
C GLU A 791 13.24 -4.59 -37.56
N SER A 792 13.92 -4.16 -38.64
CA SER A 792 13.28 -3.88 -39.92
C SER A 792 12.50 -5.08 -40.48
N PRO A 793 11.41 -4.85 -41.25
CA PRO A 793 10.65 -5.94 -41.88
C PRO A 793 11.51 -6.85 -42.77
N ARG A 794 12.58 -6.32 -43.36
CA ARG A 794 13.54 -7.11 -44.14
C ARG A 794 14.30 -8.06 -43.23
N LEU A 795 14.86 -7.57 -42.13
CA LEU A 795 15.62 -8.40 -41.20
C LEU A 795 14.74 -9.47 -40.55
N GLN A 796 13.50 -9.11 -40.18
CA GLN A 796 12.50 -10.08 -39.69
C GLN A 796 12.22 -11.20 -40.72
N ALA A 797 12.16 -10.87 -42.02
CA ALA A 797 12.00 -11.87 -43.06
C ALA A 797 13.21 -12.81 -43.17
N LEU A 798 14.43 -12.26 -43.14
CA LEU A 798 15.67 -13.04 -43.15
C LEU A 798 15.78 -13.97 -41.92
N LEU A 799 15.38 -13.49 -40.74
CA LEU A 799 15.34 -14.27 -39.50
C LEU A 799 14.39 -15.48 -39.60
N LEU A 800 13.20 -15.31 -40.20
CA LEU A 800 12.24 -16.40 -40.41
C LEU A 800 12.75 -17.46 -41.40
N GLU A 801 13.62 -17.07 -42.35
CA GLU A 801 14.23 -17.97 -43.31
C GLU A 801 15.48 -18.68 -42.75
N SER A 802 16.14 -18.07 -41.77
CA SER A 802 17.36 -18.55 -41.14
C SER A 802 17.23 -19.96 -40.53
N PRO A 803 18.15 -20.89 -40.81
CA PRO A 803 18.22 -22.19 -40.15
C PRO A 803 18.36 -22.08 -38.62
N ALA A 804 19.05 -21.05 -38.13
CA ALA A 804 19.28 -20.81 -36.70
C ALA A 804 17.96 -20.74 -35.91
N LEU A 805 16.95 -20.12 -36.51
CA LEU A 805 15.63 -19.94 -35.90
C LEU A 805 14.70 -21.13 -36.16
N LYS A 806 15.09 -22.14 -36.94
CA LYS A 806 14.26 -23.34 -37.24
C LYS A 806 14.44 -24.48 -36.23
N GLY A 807 15.32 -24.33 -35.24
CA GLY A 807 15.51 -25.31 -34.16
C GLY A 807 14.26 -25.56 -33.30
N GLU A 808 14.26 -26.64 -32.52
CA GLU A 808 13.14 -27.07 -31.68
C GLU A 808 13.14 -26.47 -30.25
N GLY A 809 14.14 -25.64 -29.91
CA GLY A 809 14.23 -25.01 -28.60
C GLY A 809 13.06 -24.07 -28.29
N THR A 810 12.71 -23.97 -27.00
CA THR A 810 11.58 -23.16 -26.52
C THR A 810 11.75 -21.69 -26.86
N TRP A 811 12.96 -21.14 -26.69
CA TRP A 811 13.28 -19.75 -27.05
C TRP A 811 13.10 -19.50 -28.55
N GLN A 812 13.66 -20.35 -29.42
CA GLN A 812 13.56 -20.20 -30.87
C GLN A 812 12.11 -20.29 -31.34
N ARG A 813 11.33 -21.20 -30.74
CA ARG A 813 9.90 -21.33 -31.02
C ARG A 813 9.13 -20.07 -30.64
N SER A 814 9.36 -19.52 -29.44
CA SER A 814 8.71 -18.29 -28.97
C SER A 814 9.03 -17.11 -29.88
N LEU A 815 10.30 -16.89 -30.19
CA LEU A 815 10.72 -15.80 -31.08
C LEU A 815 10.11 -15.94 -32.49
N ARG A 816 10.07 -17.16 -33.04
CA ARG A 816 9.45 -17.43 -34.35
C ARG A 816 7.96 -17.09 -34.36
N LEU A 817 7.22 -17.44 -33.31
CA LEU A 817 5.80 -17.10 -33.18
C LEU A 817 5.60 -15.57 -33.10
N MET A 818 6.45 -14.86 -32.36
CA MET A 818 6.41 -13.40 -32.29
C MET A 818 6.61 -12.75 -33.66
N LEU A 819 7.66 -13.15 -34.40
CA LEU A 819 7.95 -12.63 -35.75
C LEU A 819 6.82 -12.95 -36.76
N GLN A 820 6.19 -14.12 -36.66
CA GLN A 820 5.06 -14.49 -37.51
C GLN A 820 3.81 -13.67 -37.22
N SER A 821 3.55 -13.34 -35.94
CA SER A 821 2.40 -12.53 -35.55
C SER A 821 2.46 -11.10 -36.10
N GLN A 822 3.65 -10.54 -36.28
CA GLN A 822 3.84 -9.20 -36.87
C GLN A 822 3.67 -9.16 -38.39
N LYS A 823 4.05 -10.22 -39.13
CA LYS A 823 3.88 -10.28 -40.60
C LYS A 823 2.42 -10.30 -41.04
N ASN A 824 1.52 -10.78 -40.19
CA ASN A 824 0.08 -10.81 -40.44
C ASN A 824 -0.68 -9.95 -39.42
N PRO A 825 -0.61 -8.61 -39.51
CA PRO A 825 -1.38 -7.73 -38.64
C PRO A 825 -2.88 -7.94 -38.82
N ASN A 826 -3.35 -8.45 -39.97
CA ASN A 826 -4.76 -8.82 -40.19
C ASN A 826 -5.26 -9.99 -39.35
N THR A 827 -4.40 -10.75 -38.66
CA THR A 827 -4.83 -11.68 -37.61
C THR A 827 -4.92 -11.03 -36.23
N ALA A 828 -4.29 -9.85 -36.04
CA ALA A 828 -4.29 -9.09 -34.80
C ALA A 828 -5.32 -7.92 -34.80
N SER A 829 -5.54 -7.26 -35.95
CA SER A 829 -6.41 -6.08 -36.09
C SER A 829 -7.90 -6.38 -36.34
N GLN A 830 -8.32 -7.64 -36.19
CA GLN A 830 -9.75 -8.03 -36.05
C GLN A 830 -10.10 -8.62 -34.67
N LYS A 831 -9.20 -8.53 -33.68
CA LYS A 831 -9.45 -9.01 -32.32
C LYS A 831 -9.21 -7.96 -31.24
N GLU A 832 -9.69 -6.74 -31.44
CA GLU A 832 -10.13 -5.91 -30.31
C GLU A 832 -11.67 -5.84 -30.30
N LYS A 833 -12.23 -6.42 -29.24
CA LYS A 833 -13.65 -6.55 -28.86
C LYS A 833 -14.52 -7.51 -29.69
N LYS A 834 -14.31 -8.81 -29.41
CA LYS A 834 -15.32 -9.69 -28.77
C LYS A 834 -14.59 -10.92 -28.21
N PRO A 835 -14.79 -11.31 -26.94
CA PRO A 835 -14.11 -12.49 -26.39
C PRO A 835 -14.69 -13.74 -27.06
N THR A 836 -13.96 -14.31 -28.01
CA THR A 836 -14.28 -15.62 -28.60
C THR A 836 -13.01 -16.25 -29.20
N PRO A 837 -12.88 -17.58 -29.16
CA PRO A 837 -12.28 -18.35 -28.09
C PRO A 837 -10.88 -18.85 -28.49
N VAL A 838 -9.94 -18.95 -27.54
CA VAL A 838 -8.72 -19.75 -27.74
C VAL A 838 -9.02 -21.15 -27.18
N SER A 839 -8.96 -22.14 -28.07
CA SER A 839 -9.02 -23.59 -27.82
C SER A 839 -10.21 -24.10 -26.97
N GLN A 840 -11.33 -24.28 -27.67
CA GLN A 840 -12.46 -25.14 -27.25
C GLN A 840 -12.17 -26.65 -27.35
N ASP A 841 -10.97 -27.08 -27.73
CA ASP A 841 -10.69 -28.51 -27.93
C ASP A 841 -10.27 -29.29 -26.67
N GLN A 842 -10.24 -28.66 -25.49
CA GLN A 842 -10.08 -29.38 -24.20
C GLN A 842 -11.32 -29.26 -23.29
N ASN A 843 -12.39 -28.61 -23.75
CA ASN A 843 -13.62 -28.36 -22.96
C ASN A 843 -14.86 -29.08 -23.52
N GLN A 844 -14.71 -30.01 -24.48
CA GLN A 844 -15.82 -30.80 -25.02
C GLN A 844 -16.32 -31.82 -23.98
N GLY A 845 -17.13 -31.36 -23.03
CA GLY A 845 -17.76 -32.22 -22.03
C GLY A 845 -18.33 -31.51 -20.78
N LEU A 846 -18.14 -30.20 -20.63
CA LEU A 846 -18.62 -29.42 -19.47
C LEU A 846 -19.78 -28.48 -19.85
N ALA A 847 -20.81 -28.41 -19.01
CA ALA A 847 -21.98 -27.56 -19.21
C ALA A 847 -21.65 -26.05 -19.09
N GLU A 848 -20.61 -25.71 -18.33
CA GLU A 848 -20.03 -24.38 -18.23
C GLU A 848 -18.49 -24.46 -18.31
N PRO A 849 -17.83 -23.60 -19.10
CA PRO A 849 -16.38 -23.60 -19.20
C PRO A 849 -15.72 -23.10 -17.90
N LEU A 850 -14.57 -23.70 -17.57
CA LEU A 850 -13.72 -23.24 -16.48
C LEU A 850 -13.06 -21.90 -16.83
N SER A 851 -13.03 -20.98 -15.87
CA SER A 851 -12.29 -19.73 -15.97
C SER A 851 -10.78 -19.98 -15.81
N GLN A 852 -9.96 -19.03 -16.26
CA GLN A 852 -8.50 -19.12 -16.15
C GLN A 852 -8.03 -19.32 -14.70
N ARG A 853 -8.69 -18.66 -13.74
CA ARG A 853 -8.44 -18.83 -12.30
C ARG A 853 -8.87 -20.21 -11.77
N GLU A 854 -9.91 -20.82 -12.33
CA GLU A 854 -10.34 -22.17 -11.98
C GLU A 854 -9.41 -23.24 -12.56
N LEU A 855 -8.85 -23.01 -13.76
CA LEU A 855 -7.82 -23.87 -14.37
C LEU A 855 -6.51 -23.83 -13.58
N GLU A 856 -6.07 -22.64 -13.18
CA GLU A 856 -4.89 -22.46 -12.32
C GLU A 856 -5.07 -23.16 -10.96
N VAL A 857 -6.26 -23.05 -10.35
CA VAL A 857 -6.60 -23.82 -9.14
C VAL A 857 -6.58 -25.32 -9.39
N LEU A 858 -7.09 -25.80 -10.54
CA LEU A 858 -7.12 -27.22 -10.89
C LEU A 858 -5.71 -27.80 -11.07
N GLU A 859 -4.79 -27.07 -11.70
CA GLU A 859 -3.38 -27.47 -11.84
C GLU A 859 -2.66 -27.54 -10.49
N LEU A 860 -2.87 -26.55 -9.63
CA LEU A 860 -2.29 -26.53 -8.29
C LEU A 860 -2.89 -27.62 -7.38
N ILE A 861 -4.15 -28.00 -7.62
CA ILE A 861 -4.76 -29.17 -6.99
C ILE A 861 -4.10 -30.47 -7.46
N ASN A 862 -3.80 -30.59 -8.76
CA ASN A 862 -3.12 -31.75 -9.36
C ASN A 862 -1.67 -31.89 -8.84
N ALA A 863 -0.99 -30.78 -8.59
CA ALA A 863 0.32 -30.72 -7.95
C ALA A 863 0.31 -31.00 -6.43
N GLY A 864 -0.85 -31.31 -5.84
CA GLY A 864 -0.98 -31.69 -4.44
C GLY A 864 -1.07 -30.54 -3.42
N GLY A 865 -1.20 -29.28 -3.86
CA GLY A 865 -1.17 -28.12 -2.96
C GLY A 865 -2.39 -28.01 -2.03
N ALA A 866 -2.18 -27.76 -0.73
CA ALA A 866 -3.30 -27.49 0.17
C ALA A 866 -3.93 -26.12 -0.14
N ASN A 867 -5.20 -25.89 0.22
CA ASN A 867 -5.91 -24.65 -0.16
C ASN A 867 -5.21 -23.36 0.31
N LYS A 868 -4.44 -23.41 1.40
CA LYS A 868 -3.61 -22.28 1.86
C LYS A 868 -2.41 -22.03 0.95
N ASP A 869 -1.75 -23.09 0.49
CA ASP A 869 -0.58 -23.00 -0.41
C ASP A 869 -0.98 -22.52 -1.81
N ILE A 870 -2.14 -22.97 -2.29
CA ILE A 870 -2.74 -22.49 -3.54
C ILE A 870 -3.02 -20.98 -3.43
N ALA A 871 -3.52 -20.52 -2.29
CA ALA A 871 -3.83 -19.11 -2.07
C ALA A 871 -2.58 -18.23 -2.10
N VAL A 872 -1.49 -18.69 -1.46
CA VAL A 872 -0.19 -18.02 -1.49
C VAL A 872 0.38 -17.97 -2.91
N ARG A 873 0.36 -19.10 -3.65
CA ARG A 873 0.88 -19.15 -5.03
C ARG A 873 0.09 -18.29 -6.01
N MET A 874 -1.23 -18.19 -5.82
CA MET A 874 -2.10 -17.38 -6.67
C MET A 874 -2.19 -15.91 -6.24
N GLY A 875 -1.54 -15.51 -5.14
CA GLY A 875 -1.59 -14.15 -4.60
C GLY A 875 -2.99 -13.70 -4.16
N VAL A 876 -3.84 -14.62 -3.67
CA VAL A 876 -5.22 -14.33 -3.28
C VAL A 876 -5.55 -14.88 -1.89
N ALA A 877 -6.60 -14.37 -1.25
CA ALA A 877 -7.03 -14.87 0.04
C ALA A 877 -7.49 -16.36 -0.03
N PRO A 878 -7.29 -17.17 1.04
CA PRO A 878 -7.76 -18.58 1.07
C PRO A 878 -9.27 -18.75 0.84
N ALA A 879 -10.06 -17.73 1.19
CA ALA A 879 -11.50 -17.71 0.91
C ALA A 879 -11.81 -17.63 -0.60
N THR A 880 -10.99 -16.89 -1.35
CA THR A 880 -11.09 -16.75 -2.82
C THR A 880 -10.76 -18.06 -3.51
N VAL A 881 -9.70 -18.76 -3.06
CA VAL A 881 -9.41 -20.12 -3.54
C VAL A 881 -10.56 -21.08 -3.25
N LYS A 882 -11.14 -21.05 -2.04
CA LYS A 882 -12.32 -21.88 -1.73
C LYS A 882 -13.51 -21.58 -2.64
N ALA A 883 -13.72 -20.32 -3.02
CA ALA A 883 -14.75 -19.94 -3.98
C ALA A 883 -14.47 -20.50 -5.38
N HIS A 884 -13.24 -20.39 -5.87
CA HIS A 884 -12.82 -21.00 -7.14
C HIS A 884 -12.91 -22.52 -7.13
N ILE A 885 -12.52 -23.19 -6.04
CA ILE A 885 -12.66 -24.65 -5.87
C ILE A 885 -14.12 -25.07 -5.92
N ARG A 886 -15.01 -24.34 -5.24
CA ARG A 886 -16.45 -24.65 -5.23
C ARG A 886 -17.06 -24.50 -6.62
N ASN A 887 -16.69 -23.44 -7.35
CA ASN A 887 -17.18 -23.21 -8.71
C ASN A 887 -16.60 -24.24 -9.70
N LEU A 888 -15.30 -24.57 -9.57
CA LEU A 888 -14.64 -25.66 -10.28
C LEU A 888 -15.38 -26.99 -10.08
N TYR A 889 -15.72 -27.35 -8.84
CA TYR A 889 -16.45 -28.58 -8.53
C TYR A 889 -17.87 -28.58 -9.08
N GLY A 890 -18.57 -27.44 -8.98
CA GLY A 890 -19.90 -27.26 -9.56
C GLY A 890 -19.90 -27.45 -11.08
N LYS A 891 -18.91 -26.86 -11.78
CA LYS A 891 -18.76 -26.97 -13.24
C LYS A 891 -18.36 -28.37 -13.69
N LEU A 892 -17.51 -29.06 -12.92
CA LEU A 892 -17.09 -30.45 -13.17
C LEU A 892 -18.16 -31.50 -12.75
N GLY A 893 -19.20 -31.11 -12.00
CA GLY A 893 -20.27 -32.00 -11.54
C GLY A 893 -19.84 -32.97 -10.42
N VAL A 894 -18.85 -32.60 -9.62
CA VAL A 894 -18.20 -33.47 -8.62
C VAL A 894 -18.28 -32.88 -7.22
N GLY A 895 -18.25 -33.73 -6.18
CA GLY A 895 -18.33 -33.28 -4.80
C GLY A 895 -16.99 -33.25 -4.07
N ARG A 896 -15.97 -33.93 -4.62
CA ARG A 896 -14.71 -34.20 -3.92
C ARG A 896 -13.48 -33.92 -4.78
N ARG A 897 -12.38 -33.59 -4.10
CA ARG A 897 -11.10 -33.21 -4.71
C ARG A 897 -10.49 -34.26 -5.62
N THR A 898 -10.56 -35.53 -5.24
CA THR A 898 -10.08 -36.66 -6.06
C THR A 898 -10.97 -36.92 -7.27
N GLU A 899 -12.28 -36.75 -7.13
CA GLU A 899 -13.24 -36.85 -8.24
C GLU A 899 -13.02 -35.74 -9.27
N ALA A 900 -12.71 -34.52 -8.82
CA ALA A 900 -12.38 -33.39 -9.70
C ALA A 900 -11.13 -33.65 -10.55
N LEU A 901 -10.08 -34.25 -9.97
CA LEU A 901 -8.87 -34.61 -10.72
C LEU A 901 -9.10 -35.75 -11.70
N ALA A 902 -9.85 -36.79 -11.29
CA ALA A 902 -10.21 -37.88 -12.18
C ALA A 902 -11.04 -37.37 -13.37
N ARG A 903 -12.05 -36.55 -13.10
CA ARG A 903 -12.92 -35.97 -14.13
C ARG A 903 -12.19 -35.00 -15.04
N ALA A 904 -11.26 -34.21 -14.51
CA ALA A 904 -10.41 -33.33 -15.30
C ALA A 904 -9.47 -34.10 -16.26
N ARG A 905 -8.93 -35.26 -15.84
CA ARG A 905 -8.12 -36.12 -16.72
C ARG A 905 -8.95 -36.80 -17.80
N GLU A 906 -10.16 -37.27 -17.48
CA GLU A 906 -11.10 -37.81 -18.47
C GLU A 906 -11.46 -36.78 -19.56
N LEU A 907 -11.51 -35.50 -19.19
CA LEU A 907 -11.82 -34.39 -20.08
C LEU A 907 -10.59 -33.80 -20.79
N GLY A 908 -9.39 -34.35 -20.57
CA GLY A 908 -8.15 -33.86 -21.19
C GLY A 908 -7.69 -32.48 -20.68
N LEU A 909 -8.20 -32.02 -19.54
CA LEU A 909 -7.83 -30.75 -18.89
C LEU A 909 -6.54 -30.87 -18.06
N LEU A 910 -6.11 -32.09 -17.76
CA LEU A 910 -4.84 -32.41 -17.10
C LEU A 910 -4.18 -33.56 -17.87
N THR A 911 -2.89 -33.42 -18.18
CA THR A 911 -2.08 -34.50 -18.73
C THR A 911 -1.90 -35.62 -17.68
N GLN A 912 -1.88 -36.88 -18.15
CA GLN A 912 -1.84 -38.08 -17.29
C GLN A 912 -0.62 -38.13 -16.36
#